data_AF-F7V9Q6-F1
#
_entry.id   AF-F7V9Q6-F1
#
_cell.length_a   1.000
_cell.length_b   1.000
_cell.length_c   1.000
_cell.angle_alpha   90.00
_cell.angle_beta   90.00
_cell.angle_gamma   90.00
#
_symmetry.space_group_name_H-M   'P 1'
#
loop_
_entity.id
_entity.type
_entity.pdbx_description
1 polymer ?
#
loop_
_entity_poly.entity_id
_entity_poly.type
_entity_poly.pdbx_seq_one_letter_code
_entity_poly.pdbx_strand_id
1 'polypeptide(L)'
;MAFFLLSWHGALVGYTGLHMHSAFFTDILFRATSPVVLHDDGTIEPCEAFVKVVPVDSIGTRQFVALKANTHYLSSRAIDKLDTVTHCDAWEHFLALPTTLLPVLKDLTTRDWHENGRWVGRAVCHEHHIHLGDWKWPAEALQTERKGDTLTLWTEGSDQRITLTQCPSRTLSALLETLTERLQMGEIRPSQSTPWAVTEELREQILKVSVAPGDTGHLLHLARQCGFFALWDLAAGFLSCARAQDTNPDLIYYAAILALRTKQYETAAHLLSEALNARFPDTDLQRIQPLLDRVNAGEDALLDLPRRLTRMGLPMFDGFFDQLLIPMPLARQNSHDVRQAYSTRFEEICSGQSIQRRLKILKAEAHFNGLSYWEEVNMGHASWLAGLRREADAHYAAAKALAIQTHIHPIHYNCGVFSWLSEAECDALSSRAVPDRLGLSGWEWHFSPEEEATASPPALCLVFGCDTGYFRFIPKLVLSLLRACRTAPPAQPIHLCIGVEQPTMEQLTFLTRVSEWLAAHDPHVKLSFTHGSLTHRDGATYTAIRYLMLPEIVARFRCPVITADCDGYFPENFTTLWQQMADTADYGFRLYAYNHEGQQVMGEPWGFGAGISYFGETDLLPPIAHFLSDYLNTAYDPKNPTNWCVDQCALAAAFRRFVAPRWNDLRLKFMDEGETLMVMPHHVGGKDALLTHEGSVSMTDVVVDLAHHTPLRSASLSGRP
;
A
#
# COMPACT_ATOMS: atom_id res chain seq x y z
N MET A 1 -62.74 -7.72 -26.41
CA MET A 1 -61.29 -7.69 -26.19
C MET A 1 -60.67 -6.93 -27.35
N ALA A 2 -59.43 -6.46 -27.18
CA ALA A 2 -58.71 -5.69 -28.17
C ALA A 2 -57.31 -6.26 -28.30
N PHE A 3 -56.84 -6.38 -29.54
CA PHE A 3 -55.59 -7.02 -29.88
C PHE A 3 -54.70 -6.06 -30.67
N PHE A 4 -53.41 -6.08 -30.39
CA PHE A 4 -52.40 -5.47 -31.24
C PHE A 4 -51.93 -6.47 -32.28
N LEU A 5 -51.53 -5.96 -33.45
CA LEU A 5 -51.12 -6.79 -34.58
C LEU A 5 -49.59 -6.90 -34.60
N LEU A 6 -49.08 -8.09 -34.26
CA LEU A 6 -47.66 -8.40 -34.22
C LEU A 6 -47.25 -9.09 -35.53
N SER A 7 -46.31 -8.47 -36.24
CA SER A 7 -45.72 -9.03 -37.45
C SER A 7 -44.79 -10.22 -37.17
N TRP A 8 -44.48 -10.98 -38.23
CA TRP A 8 -43.52 -12.08 -38.17
C TRP A 8 -42.14 -11.65 -37.63
N HIS A 9 -41.68 -10.44 -37.99
CA HIS A 9 -40.36 -9.92 -37.58
C HIS A 9 -40.39 -9.13 -36.25
N GLY A 10 -41.48 -9.23 -35.48
CA GLY A 10 -41.53 -8.70 -34.12
C GLY A 10 -41.91 -7.23 -33.97
N ALA A 11 -42.32 -6.56 -35.05
CA ALA A 11 -42.85 -5.20 -35.02
C ALA A 11 -44.37 -5.19 -34.86
N LEU A 12 -44.90 -4.18 -34.16
CA LEU A 12 -46.32 -3.90 -34.11
C LEU A 12 -46.73 -3.00 -35.29
N VAL A 13 -48.00 -3.09 -35.71
CA VAL A 13 -48.56 -2.16 -36.70
C VAL A 13 -48.96 -0.87 -35.99
N GLY A 14 -48.27 0.22 -36.33
CA GLY A 14 -48.53 1.57 -35.82
C GLY A 14 -49.18 2.47 -36.87
N TYR A 15 -49.77 3.56 -36.40
CA TYR A 15 -50.42 4.59 -37.19
C TYR A 15 -50.14 5.97 -36.60
N THR A 16 -49.61 6.89 -37.41
CA THR A 16 -49.38 8.29 -37.02
C THR A 16 -49.84 9.23 -38.12
N GLY A 17 -50.64 10.24 -37.78
CA GLY A 17 -51.25 11.16 -38.74
C GLY A 17 -52.15 10.44 -39.75
N LEU A 18 -51.61 10.09 -40.91
CA LEU A 18 -52.25 9.33 -41.99
C LEU A 18 -51.38 8.18 -42.53
N HIS A 19 -50.37 7.74 -41.78
CA HIS A 19 -49.39 6.77 -42.23
C HIS A 19 -49.37 5.53 -41.34
N MET A 20 -49.54 4.34 -41.95
CA MET A 20 -49.26 3.06 -41.30
C MET A 20 -47.78 2.74 -41.39
N HIS A 21 -47.17 2.34 -40.29
CA HIS A 21 -45.75 1.97 -40.24
C HIS A 21 -45.48 0.91 -39.16
N SER A 22 -44.31 0.28 -39.22
CA SER A 22 -43.84 -0.61 -38.17
C SER A 22 -43.52 0.21 -36.91
N ALA A 23 -43.88 -0.30 -35.74
CA ALA A 23 -43.70 0.36 -34.46
C ALA A 23 -43.10 -0.58 -33.43
N PHE A 24 -42.22 -0.06 -32.58
CA PHE A 24 -41.70 -0.79 -31.43
C PHE A 24 -42.71 -0.75 -30.27
N PHE A 25 -42.61 -1.72 -29.35
CA PHE A 25 -43.46 -1.76 -28.16
C PHE A 25 -43.35 -0.48 -27.31
N THR A 26 -42.18 0.15 -27.28
CA THR A 26 -41.93 1.43 -26.60
C THR A 26 -42.72 2.58 -27.18
N ASP A 27 -42.78 2.68 -28.50
CA ASP A 27 -43.39 3.83 -29.18
C ASP A 27 -44.89 3.88 -28.93
N ILE A 28 -45.52 2.71 -28.86
CA ILE A 28 -46.93 2.56 -28.55
C ILE A 28 -47.20 2.86 -27.07
N LEU A 29 -46.41 2.31 -26.14
CA LEU A 29 -46.60 2.56 -24.70
C LEU A 29 -46.38 4.02 -24.30
N PHE A 30 -45.35 4.67 -24.88
CA PHE A 30 -45.07 6.08 -24.63
C PHE A 30 -45.90 7.02 -25.49
N ARG A 31 -46.87 6.50 -26.26
CA ARG A 31 -47.80 7.27 -27.09
C ARG A 31 -47.11 8.13 -28.16
N ALA A 32 -45.91 7.74 -28.58
CA ALA A 32 -45.26 8.30 -29.77
C ALA A 32 -45.96 7.85 -31.06
N THR A 33 -46.58 6.65 -31.02
CA THR A 33 -47.31 6.03 -32.13
C THR A 33 -48.65 5.48 -31.65
N SER A 34 -49.73 5.72 -32.38
CA SER A 34 -51.01 5.04 -32.09
C SER A 34 -50.97 3.61 -32.65
N PRO A 35 -51.35 2.58 -31.87
CA PRO A 35 -51.40 1.22 -32.38
C PRO A 35 -52.58 1.01 -33.33
N VAL A 36 -52.43 0.12 -34.31
CA VAL A 36 -53.56 -0.44 -35.04
C VAL A 36 -54.16 -1.59 -34.21
N VAL A 37 -55.44 -1.45 -33.86
CA VAL A 37 -56.14 -2.32 -32.91
C VAL A 37 -57.19 -3.14 -33.63
N LEU A 38 -57.15 -4.47 -33.44
CA LEU A 38 -58.19 -5.40 -33.85
C LEU A 38 -59.15 -5.65 -32.68
N HIS A 39 -60.44 -5.51 -32.90
CA HIS A 39 -61.49 -5.81 -31.92
C HIS A 39 -62.09 -7.20 -32.15
N ASP A 40 -62.73 -7.77 -31.12
CA ASP A 40 -63.36 -9.10 -31.19
C ASP A 40 -64.43 -9.24 -32.28
N ASP A 41 -65.10 -8.14 -32.63
CA ASP A 41 -66.10 -8.10 -33.70
C ASP A 41 -65.49 -8.08 -35.11
N GLY A 42 -64.16 -8.10 -35.21
CA GLY A 42 -63.41 -8.09 -36.46
C GLY A 42 -63.13 -6.70 -37.03
N THR A 43 -63.55 -5.63 -36.33
CA THR A 43 -63.25 -4.24 -36.74
C THR A 43 -61.80 -3.85 -36.42
N ILE A 44 -61.27 -2.88 -37.16
CA ILE A 44 -59.87 -2.43 -37.03
C ILE A 44 -59.77 -0.90 -36.94
N GLU A 45 -59.24 -0.38 -35.84
CA GLU A 45 -59.06 1.07 -35.63
C GLU A 45 -57.57 1.45 -35.74
N PRO A 46 -57.20 2.59 -36.38
CA PRO A 46 -58.04 3.58 -37.06
C PRO A 46 -58.25 3.31 -38.57
N CYS A 47 -57.91 2.11 -39.05
CA CYS A 47 -57.75 1.85 -40.49
C CYS A 47 -58.99 1.25 -41.18
N GLU A 48 -60.13 1.13 -40.49
CA GLU A 48 -61.35 0.43 -40.96
C GLU A 48 -61.83 0.89 -42.34
N ALA A 49 -61.68 2.19 -42.64
CA ALA A 49 -62.16 2.78 -43.89
C ALA A 49 -61.45 2.23 -45.14
N PHE A 50 -60.23 1.68 -45.02
CA PHE A 50 -59.41 1.28 -46.16
C PHE A 50 -58.72 -0.08 -46.02
N VAL A 51 -58.75 -0.70 -44.84
CA VAL A 51 -58.20 -2.04 -44.59
C VAL A 51 -59.31 -2.97 -44.11
N LYS A 52 -59.38 -4.18 -44.70
CA LYS A 52 -60.20 -5.29 -44.19
C LYS A 52 -59.32 -6.33 -43.52
N VAL A 53 -59.78 -6.86 -42.39
CA VAL A 53 -59.16 -7.98 -41.69
C VAL A 53 -59.62 -9.28 -42.36
N VAL A 54 -58.67 -10.11 -42.76
CA VAL A 54 -58.93 -11.44 -43.33
C VAL A 54 -58.40 -12.47 -42.34
N PRO A 55 -59.25 -13.35 -41.79
CA PRO A 55 -58.78 -14.45 -40.97
C PRO A 55 -57.92 -15.39 -41.81
N VAL A 56 -56.80 -15.83 -41.24
CA VAL A 56 -55.91 -16.82 -41.84
C VAL A 56 -56.17 -18.14 -41.13
N ASP A 57 -56.16 -19.27 -41.86
CA ASP A 57 -56.33 -20.60 -41.26
C ASP A 57 -55.39 -20.76 -40.06
N SER A 58 -55.99 -20.94 -38.89
CA SER A 58 -55.29 -21.02 -37.62
C SER A 58 -54.39 -22.24 -37.59
N ILE A 59 -53.07 -22.03 -37.55
CA ILE A 59 -52.11 -23.10 -37.25
C ILE A 59 -52.21 -23.37 -35.74
N GLY A 60 -53.05 -24.35 -35.36
CA GLY A 60 -53.34 -24.68 -33.97
C GLY A 60 -54.35 -23.70 -33.33
N THR A 61 -54.13 -23.32 -32.07
CA THR A 61 -54.98 -22.39 -31.30
C THR A 61 -54.64 -20.90 -31.51
N ARG A 62 -53.73 -20.57 -32.44
CA ARG A 62 -53.19 -19.22 -32.65
C ARG A 62 -54.11 -18.39 -33.55
N GLN A 63 -54.42 -17.16 -33.14
CA GLN A 63 -55.29 -16.24 -33.90
C GLN A 63 -54.46 -15.37 -34.84
N PHE A 64 -54.30 -15.81 -36.09
CA PHE A 64 -53.63 -15.05 -37.15
C PHE A 64 -54.63 -14.32 -38.04
N VAL A 65 -54.25 -13.11 -38.44
CA VAL A 65 -55.00 -12.28 -39.39
C VAL A 65 -54.07 -11.70 -40.45
N ALA A 66 -54.62 -11.40 -41.62
CA ALA A 66 -53.97 -10.62 -42.66
C ALA A 66 -54.75 -9.32 -42.88
N LEU A 67 -54.05 -8.24 -43.17
CA LEU A 67 -54.66 -6.94 -43.47
C LEU A 67 -54.68 -6.75 -44.99
N LYS A 68 -55.86 -6.52 -45.57
CA LYS A 68 -56.09 -6.54 -47.02
C LYS A 68 -56.86 -5.33 -47.53
N ALA A 69 -56.44 -4.83 -48.69
CA ALA A 69 -57.18 -3.87 -49.51
C ALA A 69 -57.24 -4.35 -50.97
N ASN A 70 -58.43 -4.73 -51.45
CA ASN A 70 -58.64 -5.33 -52.78
C ASN A 70 -57.70 -6.53 -53.05
N THR A 71 -56.70 -6.41 -53.92
CA THR A 71 -55.74 -7.47 -54.27
C THR A 71 -54.43 -7.39 -53.49
N HIS A 72 -54.26 -6.40 -52.61
CA HIS A 72 -53.03 -6.17 -51.87
C HIS A 72 -53.18 -6.52 -50.39
N TYR A 73 -52.14 -7.13 -49.83
CA TYR A 73 -51.97 -7.44 -48.42
C TYR A 73 -50.88 -6.55 -47.84
N LEU A 74 -51.04 -6.16 -46.57
CA LEU A 74 -49.99 -5.50 -45.81
C LEU A 74 -48.89 -6.53 -45.49
N SER A 75 -47.64 -6.14 -45.71
CA SER A 75 -46.47 -6.96 -45.44
C SER A 75 -45.49 -6.22 -44.55
N SER A 76 -44.85 -6.94 -43.64
CA SER A 76 -43.82 -6.43 -42.73
C SER A 76 -42.57 -7.31 -42.85
N ARG A 77 -41.91 -7.25 -44.01
CA ARG A 77 -40.73 -8.09 -44.33
C ARG A 77 -39.45 -7.68 -43.60
N ALA A 78 -39.44 -6.50 -43.01
CA ALA A 78 -38.38 -6.03 -42.13
C ALA A 78 -39.02 -5.41 -40.89
N ILE A 79 -38.28 -5.36 -39.79
CA ILE A 79 -38.78 -4.84 -38.50
C ILE A 79 -39.14 -3.34 -38.58
N ASP A 80 -38.57 -2.61 -39.52
CA ASP A 80 -38.65 -1.17 -39.67
C ASP A 80 -39.54 -0.70 -40.85
N LYS A 81 -40.08 -1.63 -41.65
CA LYS A 81 -40.81 -1.28 -42.87
C LYS A 81 -42.10 -2.09 -43.07
N LEU A 82 -43.18 -1.37 -43.36
CA LEU A 82 -44.40 -1.91 -43.95
C LEU A 82 -44.42 -1.66 -45.46
N ASP A 83 -44.94 -2.63 -46.21
CA ASP A 83 -45.14 -2.57 -47.65
C ASP A 83 -46.47 -3.24 -48.04
N THR A 84 -46.85 -3.15 -49.31
CA THR A 84 -48.02 -3.84 -49.86
C THR A 84 -47.61 -4.86 -50.91
N VAL A 85 -48.16 -6.06 -50.84
CA VAL A 85 -47.84 -7.17 -51.76
C VAL A 85 -49.12 -7.83 -52.28
N THR A 86 -49.05 -8.54 -53.40
CA THR A 86 -50.23 -9.18 -54.02
C THR A 86 -50.44 -10.65 -53.61
N HIS A 87 -49.72 -11.12 -52.60
CA HIS A 87 -49.80 -12.48 -52.04
C HIS A 87 -49.85 -12.42 -50.52
N CYS A 88 -50.18 -13.53 -49.87
CA CYS A 88 -50.28 -13.62 -48.42
C CYS A 88 -49.56 -14.90 -47.97
N ASP A 89 -48.25 -14.80 -47.79
CA ASP A 89 -47.43 -15.90 -47.24
C ASP A 89 -47.36 -15.78 -45.71
N ALA A 90 -46.71 -16.74 -45.06
CA ALA A 90 -46.65 -16.83 -43.60
C ALA A 90 -46.12 -15.57 -42.90
N TRP A 91 -45.23 -14.80 -43.54
CA TRP A 91 -44.66 -13.56 -42.99
C TRP A 91 -45.53 -12.30 -43.23
N GLU A 92 -46.60 -12.39 -44.02
CA GLU A 92 -47.67 -11.36 -44.11
C GLU A 92 -48.76 -11.56 -43.04
N HIS A 93 -48.69 -12.64 -42.26
CA HIS A 93 -49.62 -12.87 -41.16
C HIS A 93 -49.24 -12.05 -39.92
N PHE A 94 -50.24 -11.42 -39.33
CA PHE A 94 -50.13 -10.73 -38.06
C PHE A 94 -50.79 -11.59 -36.98
N LEU A 95 -50.04 -11.81 -35.89
CA LEU A 95 -50.59 -12.44 -34.69
C LEU A 95 -51.41 -11.41 -33.91
N ALA A 96 -52.66 -11.75 -33.58
CA ALA A 96 -53.48 -10.95 -32.68
C ALA A 96 -52.98 -11.13 -31.24
N LEU A 97 -52.28 -10.13 -30.72
CA LEU A 97 -51.68 -10.15 -29.39
C LEU A 97 -52.57 -9.40 -28.39
N PRO A 98 -52.95 -10.00 -27.24
CA PRO A 98 -53.67 -9.30 -26.18
C PRO A 98 -52.96 -8.02 -25.75
N THR A 99 -53.71 -6.91 -25.67
CA THR A 99 -53.19 -5.60 -25.25
C THR A 99 -52.54 -5.62 -23.86
N THR A 100 -52.96 -6.54 -22.99
CA THR A 100 -52.42 -6.75 -21.65
C THR A 100 -50.97 -7.24 -21.61
N LEU A 101 -50.46 -7.85 -22.69
CA LEU A 101 -49.08 -8.36 -22.78
C LEU A 101 -48.07 -7.27 -23.18
N LEU A 102 -48.53 -6.12 -23.69
CA LEU A 102 -47.67 -5.06 -24.20
C LEU A 102 -46.62 -4.56 -23.18
N PRO A 103 -46.95 -4.30 -21.90
CA PRO A 103 -45.96 -3.87 -20.91
C PRO A 103 -44.85 -4.90 -20.68
N VAL A 104 -45.19 -6.19 -20.70
CA VAL A 104 -44.22 -7.27 -20.50
C VAL A 104 -43.30 -7.38 -21.72
N LEU A 105 -43.86 -7.41 -22.93
CA LEU A 105 -43.06 -7.51 -24.15
C LEU A 105 -42.12 -6.31 -24.32
N LYS A 106 -42.59 -5.11 -23.97
CA LYS A 106 -41.72 -3.93 -23.94
C LYS A 106 -40.56 -4.10 -22.95
N ASP A 107 -40.82 -4.53 -21.72
CA ASP A 107 -39.75 -4.71 -20.74
C ASP A 107 -38.76 -5.81 -21.17
N LEU A 108 -39.25 -6.92 -21.73
CA LEU A 108 -38.42 -8.01 -22.24
C LEU A 108 -37.49 -7.58 -23.38
N THR A 109 -37.98 -6.73 -24.29
CA THR A 109 -37.25 -6.33 -25.51
C THR A 109 -36.36 -5.10 -25.32
N THR A 110 -36.55 -4.33 -24.24
CA THR A 110 -35.81 -3.07 -24.00
C THR A 110 -34.79 -3.13 -22.88
N ARG A 111 -34.87 -4.15 -22.03
CA ARG A 111 -33.98 -4.32 -20.86
C ARG A 111 -33.10 -5.53 -21.05
N ASP A 112 -31.92 -5.48 -20.45
CA ASP A 112 -31.04 -6.64 -20.36
C ASP A 112 -31.47 -7.53 -19.20
N TRP A 113 -31.41 -8.84 -19.41
CA TRP A 113 -31.88 -9.84 -18.47
C TRP A 113 -30.78 -10.83 -18.11
N HIS A 114 -30.84 -11.34 -16.89
CA HIS A 114 -29.99 -12.40 -16.39
C HIS A 114 -30.83 -13.58 -15.90
N GLU A 115 -30.35 -14.79 -16.13
CA GLU A 115 -30.88 -16.03 -15.59
C GLU A 115 -29.81 -16.67 -14.69
N ASN A 116 -30.15 -16.93 -13.43
CA ASN A 116 -29.21 -17.52 -12.46
C ASN A 116 -27.84 -16.80 -12.43
N GLY A 117 -27.85 -15.47 -12.56
CA GLY A 117 -26.64 -14.62 -12.62
C GLY A 117 -25.99 -14.49 -14.00
N ARG A 118 -26.31 -15.36 -14.96
CA ARG A 118 -25.75 -15.31 -16.32
C ARG A 118 -26.53 -14.34 -17.21
N TRP A 119 -25.83 -13.45 -17.92
CA TRP A 119 -26.45 -12.57 -18.90
C TRP A 119 -27.05 -13.38 -20.07
N VAL A 120 -28.32 -13.15 -20.37
CA VAL A 120 -29.06 -13.78 -21.47
C VAL A 120 -29.48 -12.78 -22.56
N GLY A 121 -29.14 -11.49 -22.39
CA GLY A 121 -29.40 -10.44 -23.37
C GLY A 121 -30.77 -9.79 -23.23
N ARG A 122 -31.23 -9.21 -24.35
CA ARG A 122 -32.59 -8.67 -24.52
C ARG A 122 -33.40 -9.64 -25.33
N ALA A 123 -34.69 -9.72 -25.03
CA ALA A 123 -35.56 -10.59 -25.79
C ALA A 123 -35.74 -10.03 -27.20
N VAL A 124 -35.84 -10.92 -28.19
CA VAL A 124 -36.18 -10.58 -29.56
C VAL A 124 -37.49 -11.28 -29.91
N CYS A 125 -38.40 -10.55 -30.54
CA CYS A 125 -39.59 -11.16 -31.09
C CYS A 125 -39.36 -11.53 -32.56
N HIS A 126 -39.49 -12.81 -32.90
CA HIS A 126 -39.31 -13.32 -34.27
C HIS A 126 -40.15 -14.59 -34.47
N GLU A 127 -40.74 -14.74 -35.65
CA GLU A 127 -41.72 -15.81 -35.98
C GLU A 127 -42.89 -15.85 -34.99
N HIS A 128 -43.30 -14.68 -34.50
CA HIS A 128 -44.32 -14.52 -33.45
C HIS A 128 -43.98 -15.25 -32.14
N HIS A 129 -42.70 -15.51 -31.87
CA HIS A 129 -42.21 -16.03 -30.61
C HIS A 129 -41.29 -15.00 -29.94
N ILE A 130 -41.20 -15.08 -28.62
CA ILE A 130 -40.23 -14.36 -27.81
C ILE A 130 -39.03 -15.27 -27.60
N HIS A 131 -37.86 -14.83 -28.03
CA HIS A 131 -36.58 -15.52 -27.87
C HIS A 131 -35.71 -14.75 -26.89
N LEU A 132 -35.15 -15.43 -25.89
CA LEU A 132 -34.21 -14.85 -24.94
C LEU A 132 -33.24 -15.92 -24.44
N GLY A 133 -31.95 -15.76 -24.73
CA GLY A 133 -30.97 -16.83 -24.50
C GLY A 133 -31.37 -18.09 -25.26
N ASP A 134 -31.45 -19.22 -24.55
CA ASP A 134 -31.86 -20.52 -25.11
C ASP A 134 -33.39 -20.74 -25.07
N TRP A 135 -34.14 -19.76 -24.57
CA TRP A 135 -35.58 -19.89 -24.33
C TRP A 135 -36.43 -19.32 -25.47
N LYS A 136 -37.54 -20.02 -25.76
CA LYS A 136 -38.52 -19.65 -26.77
C LYS A 136 -39.94 -19.80 -26.21
N TRP A 137 -40.75 -18.76 -26.31
CA TRP A 137 -42.17 -18.79 -25.92
C TRP A 137 -43.07 -18.25 -27.04
N PRO A 138 -44.25 -18.84 -27.30
CA PRO A 138 -45.28 -18.22 -28.14
C PRO A 138 -45.72 -16.89 -27.52
N ALA A 139 -45.70 -15.79 -28.30
CA ALA A 139 -45.92 -14.46 -27.77
C ALA A 139 -47.32 -14.27 -27.15
N GLU A 140 -48.34 -14.91 -27.71
CA GLU A 140 -49.74 -14.84 -27.28
C GLU A 140 -50.06 -15.68 -26.04
N ALA A 141 -49.28 -16.74 -25.78
CA ALA A 141 -49.51 -17.68 -24.68
C ALA A 141 -48.56 -17.43 -23.49
N LEU A 142 -47.78 -16.35 -23.54
CA LEU A 142 -46.80 -15.99 -22.52
C LEU A 142 -47.50 -15.59 -21.22
N GLN A 143 -47.28 -16.41 -20.20
CA GLN A 143 -47.71 -16.12 -18.83
C GLN A 143 -46.55 -15.53 -18.04
N THR A 144 -46.87 -14.59 -17.15
CA THR A 144 -45.85 -13.78 -16.48
C THR A 144 -46.24 -13.47 -15.05
N GLU A 145 -45.27 -13.51 -14.16
CA GLU A 145 -45.39 -13.05 -12.78
C GLU A 145 -44.22 -12.12 -12.46
N ARG A 146 -44.51 -10.90 -12.00
CA ARG A 146 -43.47 -9.92 -11.65
C ARG A 146 -43.38 -9.72 -10.15
N LYS A 147 -42.17 -9.82 -9.61
CA LYS A 147 -41.87 -9.53 -8.20
C LYS A 147 -40.64 -8.63 -8.10
N GLY A 148 -40.86 -7.31 -8.01
CA GLY A 148 -39.76 -6.34 -8.02
C GLY A 148 -39.02 -6.35 -9.35
N ASP A 149 -37.72 -6.65 -9.30
CA ASP A 149 -36.82 -6.73 -10.47
C ASP A 149 -36.76 -8.14 -11.10
N THR A 150 -37.50 -9.11 -10.55
CA THR A 150 -37.63 -10.43 -11.17
C THR A 150 -38.91 -10.55 -11.99
N LEU A 151 -38.80 -11.27 -13.11
CA LEU A 151 -39.88 -11.61 -14.01
C LEU A 151 -39.84 -13.12 -14.27
N THR A 152 -40.86 -13.83 -13.81
CA THR A 152 -41.01 -15.26 -14.07
C THR A 152 -41.90 -15.46 -15.28
N LEU A 153 -41.44 -16.25 -16.25
CA LEU A 153 -42.09 -16.53 -17.53
C LEU A 153 -42.41 -18.02 -17.67
N TRP A 154 -43.59 -18.34 -18.21
CA TRP A 154 -43.97 -19.71 -18.57
C TRP A 154 -45.07 -19.70 -19.64
N THR A 155 -45.44 -20.89 -20.12
CA THR A 155 -46.61 -21.11 -20.98
C THR A 155 -47.59 -22.03 -20.25
N GLU A 156 -48.89 -21.84 -20.43
CA GLU A 156 -49.89 -22.75 -19.87
C GLU A 156 -49.65 -24.19 -20.33
N GLY A 157 -49.73 -25.14 -19.40
CA GLY A 157 -49.47 -26.57 -19.65
C GLY A 157 -47.99 -26.98 -19.66
N SER A 158 -47.05 -26.04 -19.46
CA SER A 158 -45.63 -26.36 -19.20
C SER A 158 -45.32 -26.29 -17.71
N ASP A 159 -44.60 -27.29 -17.20
CA ASP A 159 -44.07 -27.28 -15.82
C ASP A 159 -42.83 -26.37 -15.69
N GLN A 160 -42.26 -25.93 -16.80
CA GLN A 160 -41.02 -25.13 -16.83
C GLN A 160 -41.31 -23.65 -16.64
N ARG A 161 -40.85 -23.10 -15.51
CA ARG A 161 -40.92 -21.67 -15.18
C ARG A 161 -39.53 -21.07 -15.13
N ILE A 162 -39.29 -20.03 -15.93
CA ILE A 162 -37.99 -19.37 -16.03
C ILE A 162 -38.05 -18.04 -15.29
N THR A 163 -37.14 -17.81 -14.35
CA THR A 163 -37.07 -16.56 -13.59
C THR A 163 -35.90 -15.73 -14.06
N LEU A 164 -36.21 -14.56 -14.61
CA LEU A 164 -35.25 -13.59 -15.10
C LEU A 164 -35.11 -12.46 -14.11
N THR A 165 -33.90 -11.94 -13.96
CA THR A 165 -33.61 -10.74 -13.17
C THR A 165 -33.17 -9.61 -14.09
N GLN A 166 -33.77 -8.45 -13.92
CA GLN A 166 -33.46 -7.26 -14.72
C GLN A 166 -32.06 -6.70 -14.38
N CYS A 167 -31.30 -6.31 -15.41
CA CYS A 167 -30.02 -5.62 -15.27
C CYS A 167 -29.99 -4.36 -16.19
N PRO A 168 -29.65 -3.15 -15.69
CA PRO A 168 -29.48 -2.82 -14.27
C PRO A 168 -30.78 -3.00 -13.48
N SER A 169 -30.65 -3.23 -12.17
CA SER A 169 -31.78 -3.19 -11.24
C SER A 169 -32.38 -1.79 -11.19
N ARG A 170 -33.63 -1.67 -10.73
CA ARG A 170 -34.27 -0.35 -10.57
C ARG A 170 -33.51 0.52 -9.58
N THR A 171 -33.02 -0.09 -8.50
CA THR A 171 -32.20 0.59 -7.49
C THR A 171 -30.90 1.13 -8.10
N LEU A 172 -30.18 0.32 -8.89
CA LEU A 172 -28.95 0.77 -9.53
C LEU A 172 -29.21 1.90 -10.53
N SER A 173 -30.29 1.82 -11.30
CA SER A 173 -30.68 2.86 -12.25
C SER A 173 -30.94 4.20 -11.54
N ALA A 174 -31.72 4.18 -10.46
CA ALA A 174 -32.01 5.37 -9.67
C ALA A 174 -30.75 5.99 -9.03
N LEU A 175 -29.80 5.15 -8.57
CA LEU A 175 -28.52 5.62 -8.03
C LEU A 175 -27.66 6.29 -9.11
N LEU A 176 -27.58 5.71 -10.32
CA LEU A 176 -26.85 6.29 -11.45
C LEU A 176 -27.47 7.61 -11.91
N GLU A 177 -28.80 7.70 -11.97
CA GLU A 177 -29.53 8.93 -12.29
C GLU A 177 -29.22 10.01 -11.26
N THR A 178 -29.37 9.71 -9.96
CA THR A 178 -29.08 10.65 -8.86
C THR A 178 -27.62 11.13 -8.90
N LEU A 179 -26.66 10.22 -9.12
CA LEU A 179 -25.25 10.59 -9.20
C LEU A 179 -24.98 11.50 -10.42
N THR A 180 -25.58 11.18 -11.56
CA THR A 180 -25.42 11.96 -12.79
C THR A 180 -26.03 13.34 -12.65
N GLU A 181 -27.20 13.47 -12.02
CA GLU A 181 -27.84 14.75 -11.71
C GLU A 181 -26.95 15.61 -10.80
N ARG A 182 -26.46 15.06 -9.68
CA ARG A 182 -25.55 15.79 -8.76
C ARG A 182 -24.26 16.24 -9.45
N LEU A 183 -23.74 15.42 -10.37
CA LEU A 183 -22.57 15.77 -11.16
C LEU A 183 -22.86 16.92 -12.14
N GLN A 184 -24.02 16.90 -12.81
CA GLN A 184 -24.44 17.94 -13.76
C GLN A 184 -24.75 19.28 -13.06
N MET A 185 -25.33 19.23 -11.86
CA MET A 185 -25.64 20.41 -11.05
C MET A 185 -24.39 21.06 -10.40
N GLY A 186 -23.22 20.43 -10.51
CA GLY A 186 -21.97 20.97 -9.96
C GLY A 186 -21.89 20.90 -8.43
N GLU A 187 -22.66 20.01 -7.81
CA GLU A 187 -22.65 19.80 -6.35
C GLU A 187 -21.37 19.08 -5.89
N ILE A 188 -20.70 18.38 -6.81
CA ILE A 188 -19.44 17.66 -6.57
C ILE A 188 -18.27 18.62 -6.81
N ARG A 189 -17.70 19.19 -5.74
CA ARG A 189 -16.59 20.16 -5.81
C ARG A 189 -15.22 19.52 -5.50
N PRO A 190 -14.43 19.13 -6.52
CA PRO A 190 -13.18 18.38 -6.33
C PRO A 190 -12.06 19.13 -5.60
N SER A 191 -12.02 20.46 -5.66
CA SER A 191 -10.96 21.26 -5.03
C SER A 191 -11.13 21.46 -3.52
N GLN A 192 -12.27 21.04 -2.95
CA GLN A 192 -12.59 21.21 -1.52
C GLN A 192 -12.86 19.90 -0.78
N SER A 193 -13.15 18.78 -1.47
CA SER A 193 -13.73 17.59 -0.81
C SER A 193 -12.77 16.45 -0.50
N THR A 194 -11.70 16.19 -1.27
CA THR A 194 -10.85 15.02 -1.01
C THR A 194 -9.46 15.05 -1.66
N PRO A 195 -8.42 14.50 -0.99
CA PRO A 195 -7.09 14.34 -1.58
C PRO A 195 -6.97 13.10 -2.51
N TRP A 196 -7.98 12.22 -2.52
CA TRP A 196 -7.88 10.88 -3.11
C TRP A 196 -8.40 10.75 -4.53
N ALA A 197 -9.31 11.63 -4.93
CA ALA A 197 -10.06 11.48 -6.17
C ALA A 197 -10.12 12.77 -6.98
N VAL A 198 -10.34 12.62 -8.28
CA VAL A 198 -10.65 13.70 -9.21
C VAL A 198 -11.90 13.37 -10.00
N THR A 199 -12.64 14.39 -10.44
CA THR A 199 -13.97 14.20 -11.06
C THR A 199 -13.93 13.35 -12.34
N GLU A 200 -12.82 13.35 -13.08
CA GLU A 200 -12.67 12.49 -14.27
C GLU A 200 -12.67 10.99 -13.92
N GLU A 201 -12.05 10.59 -12.80
CA GLU A 201 -12.09 9.20 -12.35
C GLU A 201 -13.52 8.78 -12.00
N LEU A 202 -14.32 9.67 -11.40
CA LEU A 202 -15.74 9.42 -11.14
C LEU A 202 -16.53 9.24 -12.44
N ARG A 203 -16.31 10.11 -13.44
CA ARG A 203 -16.94 10.00 -14.78
C ARG A 203 -16.59 8.69 -15.47
N GLU A 204 -15.33 8.27 -15.38
CA GLU A 204 -14.88 6.98 -15.91
C GLU A 204 -15.62 5.81 -15.27
N GLN A 205 -15.78 5.81 -13.93
CA GLN A 205 -16.50 4.72 -13.25
C GLN A 205 -18.00 4.74 -13.57
N ILE A 206 -18.63 5.92 -13.72
CA ILE A 206 -20.02 6.02 -14.18
C ILE A 206 -20.18 5.40 -15.56
N LEU A 207 -19.27 5.70 -16.50
CA LEU A 207 -19.29 5.11 -17.85
C LEU A 207 -19.15 3.59 -17.79
N LYS A 208 -18.19 3.07 -17.03
CA LYS A 208 -17.96 1.63 -16.86
C LYS A 208 -19.19 0.90 -16.33
N VAL A 209 -19.83 1.43 -15.27
CA VAL A 209 -21.07 0.85 -14.72
C VAL A 209 -22.23 0.99 -15.71
N SER A 210 -22.30 2.06 -16.49
CA SER A 210 -23.36 2.26 -17.50
C SER A 210 -23.28 1.23 -18.65
N VAL A 211 -22.07 0.80 -19.00
CA VAL A 211 -21.83 -0.22 -20.04
C VAL A 211 -21.92 -1.64 -19.49
N ALA A 212 -21.48 -1.87 -18.26
CA ALA A 212 -21.48 -3.17 -17.60
C ALA A 212 -22.09 -3.10 -16.17
N PRO A 213 -23.41 -2.91 -16.04
CA PRO A 213 -24.07 -2.67 -14.75
C PRO A 213 -24.10 -3.87 -13.79
N GLY A 214 -23.80 -5.07 -14.29
CA GLY A 214 -23.67 -6.29 -13.49
C GLY A 214 -22.24 -6.61 -13.05
N ASP A 215 -21.27 -5.75 -13.35
CA ASP A 215 -19.88 -5.96 -12.91
C ASP A 215 -19.69 -5.42 -11.48
N THR A 216 -19.57 -6.34 -10.52
CA THR A 216 -19.33 -6.01 -9.10
C THR A 216 -18.09 -5.13 -8.91
N GLY A 217 -17.01 -5.37 -9.66
CA GLY A 217 -15.78 -4.59 -9.56
C GLY A 217 -16.02 -3.12 -9.92
N HIS A 218 -16.71 -2.86 -11.03
CA HIS A 218 -17.08 -1.50 -11.41
C HIS A 218 -17.97 -0.81 -10.36
N LEU A 219 -18.94 -1.53 -9.79
CA LEU A 219 -19.79 -1.01 -8.72
C LEU A 219 -18.99 -0.66 -7.46
N LEU A 220 -18.00 -1.48 -7.08
CA LEU A 220 -17.12 -1.22 -5.94
C LEU A 220 -16.24 0.01 -6.16
N HIS A 221 -15.65 0.15 -7.35
CA HIS A 221 -14.89 1.34 -7.71
C HIS A 221 -15.76 2.59 -7.67
N LEU A 222 -16.99 2.53 -8.20
CA LEU A 222 -17.92 3.66 -8.18
C LEU A 222 -18.34 4.02 -6.75
N ALA A 223 -18.64 3.03 -5.91
CA ALA A 223 -18.96 3.22 -4.50
C ALA A 223 -17.81 3.90 -3.75
N ARG A 224 -16.57 3.45 -3.97
CA ARG A 224 -15.38 4.05 -3.37
C ARG A 224 -15.17 5.50 -3.81
N GLN A 225 -15.31 5.77 -5.10
CA GLN A 225 -15.21 7.13 -5.65
C GLN A 225 -16.28 8.04 -5.04
N CYS A 226 -17.53 7.58 -4.92
CA CYS A 226 -18.57 8.32 -4.20
C CYS A 226 -18.19 8.60 -2.75
N GLY A 227 -17.59 7.61 -2.05
CA GLY A 227 -17.06 7.77 -0.71
C GLY A 227 -15.97 8.85 -0.62
N PHE A 228 -15.04 8.91 -1.58
CA PHE A 228 -14.04 9.97 -1.62
C PHE A 228 -14.66 11.36 -1.78
N PHE A 229 -15.71 11.49 -2.59
CA PHE A 229 -16.45 12.76 -2.71
C PHE A 229 -17.44 13.04 -1.57
N ALA A 230 -17.43 12.21 -0.52
CA ALA A 230 -18.36 12.28 0.61
C ALA A 230 -19.85 12.15 0.22
N LEU A 231 -20.13 11.49 -0.90
CA LEU A 231 -21.48 11.11 -1.36
C LEU A 231 -21.89 9.79 -0.69
N TRP A 232 -22.01 9.82 0.65
CA TRP A 232 -22.11 8.61 1.47
C TRP A 232 -23.35 7.76 1.18
N ASP A 233 -24.47 8.40 0.87
CA ASP A 233 -25.72 7.75 0.48
C ASP A 233 -25.55 6.94 -0.81
N LEU A 234 -24.91 7.55 -1.82
CA LEU A 234 -24.62 6.89 -3.09
C LEU A 234 -23.56 5.79 -2.93
N ALA A 235 -22.52 6.04 -2.13
CA ALA A 235 -21.49 5.04 -1.83
C ALA A 235 -22.08 3.77 -1.20
N ALA A 236 -22.94 3.95 -0.18
CA ALA A 236 -23.64 2.84 0.46
C ALA A 236 -24.62 2.14 -0.49
N GLY A 237 -25.33 2.90 -1.33
CA GLY A 237 -26.24 2.37 -2.34
C GLY A 237 -25.54 1.47 -3.36
N PHE A 238 -24.46 1.95 -4.00
CA PHE A 238 -23.70 1.18 -4.97
C PHE A 238 -23.04 -0.05 -4.35
N LEU A 239 -22.50 0.07 -3.12
CA LEU A 239 -21.95 -1.07 -2.39
C LEU A 239 -23.04 -2.10 -2.04
N SER A 240 -24.25 -1.66 -1.71
CA SER A 240 -25.38 -2.56 -1.48
C SER A 240 -25.78 -3.29 -2.76
N CYS A 241 -25.71 -2.65 -3.93
CA CYS A 241 -25.93 -3.32 -5.21
C CYS A 241 -24.86 -4.38 -5.47
N ALA A 242 -23.59 -4.08 -5.20
CA ALA A 242 -22.48 -5.04 -5.32
C ALA A 242 -22.69 -6.26 -4.38
N ARG A 243 -23.04 -6.02 -3.11
CA ARG A 243 -23.32 -7.09 -2.11
C ARG A 243 -24.49 -8.00 -2.46
N ALA A 244 -25.45 -7.51 -3.26
CA ALA A 244 -26.56 -8.33 -3.73
C ALA A 244 -26.12 -9.32 -4.83
N GLN A 245 -24.97 -9.08 -5.47
CA GLN A 245 -24.43 -9.86 -6.57
C GLN A 245 -23.24 -10.74 -6.14
N ASP A 246 -22.52 -10.34 -5.09
CA ASP A 246 -21.31 -11.01 -4.60
C ASP A 246 -21.37 -11.18 -3.07
N THR A 247 -21.11 -12.40 -2.61
CA THR A 247 -21.13 -12.80 -1.19
C THR A 247 -19.78 -12.68 -0.50
N ASN A 248 -18.75 -12.13 -1.15
CA ASN A 248 -17.43 -11.94 -0.56
C ASN A 248 -17.52 -11.11 0.74
N PRO A 249 -17.02 -11.63 1.89
CA PRO A 249 -17.02 -10.93 3.18
C PRO A 249 -16.36 -9.54 3.18
N ASP A 250 -15.40 -9.29 2.28
CA ASP A 250 -14.74 -7.99 2.15
C ASP A 250 -15.74 -6.86 1.85
N LEU A 251 -16.82 -7.15 1.11
CA LEU A 251 -17.85 -6.15 0.79
C LEU A 251 -18.65 -5.72 2.02
N ILE A 252 -18.80 -6.61 3.01
CA ILE A 252 -19.43 -6.30 4.30
C ILE A 252 -18.49 -5.44 5.15
N TYR A 253 -17.19 -5.74 5.12
CA TYR A 253 -16.16 -4.91 5.77
C TYR A 253 -16.11 -3.50 5.18
N TYR A 254 -16.22 -3.34 3.87
CA TYR A 254 -16.33 -2.02 3.22
C TYR A 254 -17.57 -1.26 3.68
N ALA A 255 -18.69 -1.95 3.91
CA ALA A 255 -19.91 -1.34 4.42
C ALA A 255 -19.71 -0.87 5.88
N ALA A 256 -18.97 -1.63 6.69
CA ALA A 256 -18.59 -1.21 8.04
C ALA A 256 -17.73 0.06 8.03
N ILE A 257 -16.78 0.19 7.07
CA ILE A 257 -15.99 1.42 6.88
C ILE A 257 -16.89 2.61 6.53
N LEU A 258 -17.84 2.45 5.61
CA LEU A 258 -18.78 3.53 5.25
C LEU A 258 -19.70 3.93 6.42
N ALA A 259 -20.17 2.95 7.20
CA ALA A 259 -20.96 3.20 8.41
C ALA A 259 -20.14 3.96 9.47
N LEU A 260 -18.87 3.58 9.69
CA LEU A 260 -17.96 4.30 10.57
C LEU A 260 -17.75 5.74 10.10
N ARG A 261 -17.51 5.94 8.80
CA ARG A 261 -17.32 7.27 8.19
C ARG A 261 -18.52 8.20 8.34
N THR A 262 -19.72 7.64 8.47
CA THR A 262 -20.97 8.38 8.70
C THR A 262 -21.37 8.41 10.17
N LYS A 263 -20.49 7.96 11.08
CA LYS A 263 -20.70 7.88 12.55
C LYS A 263 -21.89 7.00 12.95
N GLN A 264 -22.27 6.04 12.11
CA GLN A 264 -23.26 5.02 12.41
C GLN A 264 -22.59 3.85 13.13
N TYR A 265 -22.13 4.12 14.36
CA TYR A 265 -21.26 3.25 15.15
C TYR A 265 -21.85 1.85 15.44
N GLU A 266 -23.13 1.77 15.79
CA GLU A 266 -23.84 0.51 15.99
C GLU A 266 -23.89 -0.32 14.70
N THR A 267 -24.23 0.33 13.57
CA THR A 267 -24.24 -0.31 12.25
C THR A 267 -22.85 -0.76 11.84
N ALA A 268 -21.81 0.04 12.10
CA ALA A 268 -20.43 -0.31 11.82
C ALA A 268 -19.98 -1.54 12.63
N ALA A 269 -20.30 -1.60 13.92
CA ALA A 269 -20.01 -2.74 14.78
C ALA A 269 -20.74 -4.01 14.32
N HIS A 270 -22.03 -3.90 13.98
CA HIS A 270 -22.82 -5.02 13.46
C HIS A 270 -22.23 -5.56 12.14
N LEU A 271 -21.99 -4.68 11.17
CA LEU A 271 -21.42 -5.06 9.88
C LEU A 271 -20.01 -5.65 10.02
N LEU A 272 -19.19 -5.10 10.92
CA LEU A 272 -17.86 -5.67 11.20
C LEU A 272 -17.97 -7.07 11.80
N SER A 273 -18.89 -7.29 12.74
CA SER A 273 -19.15 -8.63 13.29
C SER A 273 -19.62 -9.61 12.21
N GLU A 274 -20.52 -9.17 11.33
CA GLU A 274 -21.02 -9.97 10.20
C GLU A 274 -19.89 -10.35 9.24
N ALA A 275 -19.03 -9.38 8.88
CA ALA A 275 -17.87 -9.60 8.01
C ALA A 275 -16.88 -10.59 8.61
N LEU A 276 -16.59 -10.47 9.91
CA LEU A 276 -15.68 -11.38 10.64
C LEU A 276 -16.22 -12.80 10.69
N ASN A 277 -17.51 -12.96 11.04
CA ASN A 277 -18.15 -14.29 11.10
C ASN A 277 -18.24 -14.94 9.71
N ALA A 278 -18.47 -14.15 8.66
CA ALA A 278 -18.51 -14.66 7.29
C ALA A 278 -17.12 -15.08 6.77
N ARG A 279 -16.06 -14.32 7.11
CA ARG A 279 -14.68 -14.63 6.70
C ARG A 279 -14.04 -15.75 7.52
N PHE A 280 -14.39 -15.86 8.80
CA PHE A 280 -13.78 -16.79 9.76
C PHE A 280 -14.83 -17.62 10.52
N PRO A 281 -15.64 -18.45 9.82
CA PRO A 281 -16.79 -19.15 10.43
C PRO A 281 -16.39 -20.11 11.56
N ASP A 282 -15.19 -20.71 11.47
CA ASP A 282 -14.71 -21.73 12.42
C ASP A 282 -13.76 -21.17 13.49
N THR A 283 -13.58 -19.84 13.56
CA THR A 283 -12.64 -19.21 14.51
C THR A 283 -13.38 -18.67 15.74
N ASP A 284 -12.81 -18.87 16.93
CA ASP A 284 -13.29 -18.19 18.13
C ASP A 284 -12.91 -16.70 18.12
N LEU A 285 -13.90 -15.85 17.86
CA LEU A 285 -13.76 -14.40 17.78
C LEU A 285 -14.03 -13.68 19.11
N GLN A 286 -14.16 -14.37 20.24
CA GLN A 286 -14.36 -13.74 21.56
C GLN A 286 -13.30 -12.67 21.89
N ARG A 287 -12.06 -12.86 21.40
CA ARG A 287 -10.95 -11.89 21.58
C ARG A 287 -11.15 -10.58 20.81
N ILE A 288 -12.03 -10.55 19.81
CA ILE A 288 -12.38 -9.36 19.01
C ILE A 288 -13.61 -8.65 19.59
N GLN A 289 -14.44 -9.33 20.39
CA GLN A 289 -15.63 -8.72 20.99
C GLN A 289 -15.36 -7.37 21.69
N PRO A 290 -14.28 -7.18 22.47
CA PRO A 290 -13.99 -5.89 23.07
C PRO A 290 -13.76 -4.76 22.05
N LEU A 291 -13.27 -5.08 20.83
CA LEU A 291 -13.16 -4.10 19.75
C LEU A 291 -14.54 -3.72 19.22
N LEU A 292 -15.41 -4.72 18.98
CA LEU A 292 -16.78 -4.48 18.51
C LEU A 292 -17.58 -3.64 19.51
N ASP A 293 -17.47 -3.93 20.80
CA ASP A 293 -18.14 -3.19 21.87
C ASP A 293 -17.70 -1.72 21.90
N ARG A 294 -16.40 -1.46 21.67
CA ARG A 294 -15.85 -0.10 21.59
C ARG A 294 -16.29 0.64 20.34
N VAL A 295 -16.35 -0.04 19.20
CA VAL A 295 -16.94 0.54 17.98
C VAL A 295 -18.39 0.92 18.25
N ASN A 296 -19.18 0.02 18.83
CA ASN A 296 -20.58 0.28 19.19
C ASN A 296 -20.73 1.44 20.19
N ALA A 297 -19.78 1.60 21.11
CA ALA A 297 -19.73 2.71 22.07
C ALA A 297 -19.25 4.04 21.45
N GLY A 298 -18.99 4.09 20.14
CA GLY A 298 -18.66 5.30 19.41
C GLY A 298 -17.17 5.63 19.30
N GLU A 299 -16.29 4.67 19.59
CA GLU A 299 -14.86 4.79 19.25
C GLU A 299 -14.59 4.33 17.82
N ASP A 300 -13.56 4.89 17.18
CA ASP A 300 -13.08 4.46 15.86
C ASP A 300 -12.21 3.19 15.96
N ALA A 301 -12.57 2.26 16.85
CA ALA A 301 -11.76 1.09 17.21
C ALA A 301 -11.56 0.10 16.05
N LEU A 302 -12.33 0.21 14.96
CA LEU A 302 -12.09 -0.51 13.70
C LEU A 302 -10.67 -0.27 13.16
N LEU A 303 -10.07 0.91 13.42
CA LEU A 303 -8.69 1.22 13.02
C LEU A 303 -7.66 0.25 13.63
N ASP A 304 -7.96 -0.36 14.78
CA ASP A 304 -7.10 -1.35 15.46
C ASP A 304 -7.25 -2.78 14.92
N LEU A 305 -8.24 -3.04 14.04
CA LEU A 305 -8.56 -4.38 13.55
C LEU A 305 -7.35 -5.13 12.96
N PRO A 306 -6.51 -4.54 12.09
CA PRO A 306 -5.33 -5.21 11.55
C PRO A 306 -4.42 -5.81 12.61
N ARG A 307 -4.09 -5.02 13.63
CA ARG A 307 -3.22 -5.46 14.72
C ARG A 307 -3.85 -6.62 15.51
N ARG A 308 -5.18 -6.63 15.65
CA ARG A 308 -5.92 -7.73 16.30
C ARG A 308 -5.86 -9.01 15.47
N LEU A 309 -6.12 -8.92 14.17
CA LEU A 309 -6.06 -10.06 13.25
C LEU A 309 -4.66 -10.67 13.20
N THR A 310 -3.61 -9.84 13.06
CA THR A 310 -2.21 -10.31 13.06
C THR A 310 -1.85 -11.04 14.36
N ARG A 311 -2.27 -10.53 15.53
CA ARG A 311 -2.04 -11.19 16.83
C ARG A 311 -2.77 -12.52 16.98
N MET A 312 -3.84 -12.71 16.22
CA MET A 312 -4.59 -13.98 16.16
C MET A 312 -4.06 -14.90 15.06
N GLY A 313 -3.06 -14.48 14.27
CA GLY A 313 -2.57 -15.24 13.10
C GLY A 313 -3.57 -15.30 11.96
N LEU A 314 -4.53 -14.38 11.89
CA LEU A 314 -5.57 -14.34 10.86
C LEU A 314 -5.16 -13.45 9.69
N PRO A 315 -5.56 -13.79 8.45
CA PRO A 315 -5.33 -12.93 7.29
C PRO A 315 -6.14 -11.64 7.40
N MET A 316 -5.61 -10.58 6.79
CA MET A 316 -6.26 -9.27 6.71
C MET A 316 -7.47 -9.30 5.77
N PHE A 317 -8.42 -8.37 5.96
CA PHE A 317 -9.38 -8.01 4.92
C PHE A 317 -8.66 -7.29 3.78
N ASP A 318 -9.26 -7.29 2.59
CA ASP A 318 -8.73 -6.49 1.48
C ASP A 318 -8.81 -4.98 1.81
N GLY A 319 -7.75 -4.25 1.47
CA GLY A 319 -7.56 -2.84 1.83
C GLY A 319 -8.20 -1.85 0.86
N PHE A 320 -9.03 -2.28 -0.10
CA PHE A 320 -9.53 -1.43 -1.17
C PHE A 320 -10.23 -0.15 -0.69
N PHE A 321 -10.92 -0.18 0.46
CA PHE A 321 -11.60 0.97 1.08
C PHE A 321 -10.78 1.68 2.17
N ASP A 322 -9.58 1.21 2.52
CA ASP A 322 -8.82 1.75 3.66
C ASP A 322 -8.43 3.23 3.47
N GLN A 323 -8.31 3.71 2.23
CA GLN A 323 -8.10 5.14 1.93
C GLN A 323 -9.25 6.04 2.40
N LEU A 324 -10.45 5.49 2.61
CA LEU A 324 -11.55 6.26 3.20
C LEU A 324 -11.35 6.49 4.70
N LEU A 325 -10.50 5.71 5.37
CA LEU A 325 -10.20 5.89 6.79
C LEU A 325 -9.20 7.02 7.03
N ILE A 326 -8.53 7.55 6.00
CA ILE A 326 -7.45 8.54 6.16
C ILE A 326 -7.54 9.60 5.05
N PRO A 327 -7.57 10.91 5.33
CA PRO A 327 -7.82 11.46 6.65
C PRO A 327 -9.30 11.29 7.04
N MET A 328 -9.56 11.00 8.31
CA MET A 328 -10.92 10.96 8.87
C MET A 328 -11.01 11.79 10.16
N PRO A 329 -12.18 12.40 10.44
CA PRO A 329 -12.39 13.03 11.74
C PRO A 329 -12.42 11.96 12.83
N LEU A 330 -11.46 12.04 13.75
CA LEU A 330 -11.37 11.13 14.89
C LEU A 330 -12.43 11.48 15.95
N ALA A 331 -13.04 10.44 16.53
CA ALA A 331 -13.95 10.59 17.66
C ALA A 331 -13.20 11.08 18.90
N ARG A 332 -13.86 11.96 19.67
CA ARG A 332 -13.27 12.53 20.90
C ARG A 332 -12.98 11.47 21.95
N GLN A 333 -13.84 10.45 22.03
CA GLN A 333 -13.70 9.33 22.96
C GLN A 333 -12.64 8.29 22.55
N ASN A 334 -11.98 8.46 21.40
CA ASN A 334 -10.91 7.54 20.99
C ASN A 334 -9.83 7.48 22.04
N SER A 335 -9.60 6.26 22.53
CA SER A 335 -8.48 5.94 23.39
C SER A 335 -7.13 6.19 22.72
N HIS A 336 -6.08 6.14 23.53
CA HIS A 336 -4.70 6.24 23.06
C HIS A 336 -4.34 5.18 22.00
N ASP A 337 -4.71 3.91 22.18
CA ASP A 337 -4.39 2.84 21.22
C ASP A 337 -5.07 3.03 19.85
N VAL A 338 -6.27 3.62 19.81
CA VAL A 338 -6.95 3.93 18.54
C VAL A 338 -6.28 5.10 17.83
N ARG A 339 -5.89 6.13 18.57
CA ARG A 339 -5.10 7.25 18.02
C ARG A 339 -3.74 6.80 17.51
N GLN A 340 -3.08 5.88 18.21
CA GLN A 340 -1.84 5.26 17.77
C GLN A 340 -2.04 4.48 16.47
N ALA A 341 -3.10 3.67 16.37
CA ALA A 341 -3.43 2.93 15.15
C ALA A 341 -3.69 3.86 13.97
N TYR A 342 -4.38 4.99 14.21
CA TYR A 342 -4.57 6.03 13.20
C TYR A 342 -3.23 6.64 12.76
N SER A 343 -2.38 7.07 13.71
CA SER A 343 -1.06 7.66 13.44
C SER A 343 -0.23 6.75 12.53
N THR A 344 -0.10 5.48 12.90
CA THR A 344 0.69 4.51 12.14
C THR A 344 0.20 4.39 10.71
N ARG A 345 -1.10 4.19 10.51
CA ARG A 345 -1.67 4.10 9.15
C ARG A 345 -1.53 5.42 8.39
N PHE A 346 -1.68 6.56 9.06
CA PHE A 346 -1.56 7.88 8.44
C PHE A 346 -0.14 8.10 7.91
N GLU A 347 0.87 7.80 8.72
CA GLU A 347 2.29 7.90 8.36
C GLU A 347 2.64 6.95 7.21
N GLU A 348 2.17 5.69 7.25
CA GLU A 348 2.37 4.71 6.17
C GLU A 348 1.75 5.19 4.83
N ILE A 349 0.50 5.64 4.87
CA ILE A 349 -0.20 6.13 3.68
C ILE A 349 0.50 7.35 3.10
N CYS A 350 0.86 8.33 3.94
CA CYS A 350 1.53 9.55 3.48
C CYS A 350 2.88 9.26 2.84
N SER A 351 3.64 8.32 3.40
CA SER A 351 4.96 7.92 2.91
C SER A 351 4.92 7.45 1.45
N GLY A 352 3.87 6.75 1.04
CA GLY A 352 3.69 6.26 -0.33
C GLY A 352 3.14 7.27 -1.34
N GLN A 353 2.82 8.52 -0.95
CA GLN A 353 2.24 9.51 -1.87
C GLN A 353 3.27 10.48 -2.45
N SER A 354 2.99 10.99 -3.65
CA SER A 354 3.70 12.14 -4.22
C SER A 354 3.53 13.38 -3.35
N ILE A 355 4.51 14.30 -3.40
CA ILE A 355 4.50 15.52 -2.59
C ILE A 355 3.19 16.33 -2.75
N GLN A 356 2.70 16.47 -3.99
CA GLN A 356 1.47 17.22 -4.28
C GLN A 356 0.24 16.58 -3.62
N ARG A 357 0.14 15.24 -3.64
CA ARG A 357 -0.98 14.52 -3.03
C ARG A 357 -0.83 14.51 -1.51
N ARG A 358 0.39 14.30 -0.99
CA ARG A 358 0.71 14.36 0.45
C ARG A 358 0.26 15.70 1.06
N LEU A 359 0.57 16.83 0.42
CA LEU A 359 0.14 18.15 0.90
C LEU A 359 -1.38 18.31 0.95
N LYS A 360 -2.13 17.72 -0.01
CA LYS A 360 -3.60 17.71 0.05
C LYS A 360 -4.13 16.87 1.20
N ILE A 361 -3.49 15.73 1.47
CA ILE A 361 -3.84 14.85 2.62
C ILE A 361 -3.61 15.59 3.93
N LEU A 362 -2.44 16.21 4.10
CA LEU A 362 -2.07 16.95 5.31
C LEU A 362 -3.02 18.13 5.56
N LYS A 363 -3.40 18.86 4.50
CA LYS A 363 -4.40 19.93 4.61
C LYS A 363 -5.77 19.40 5.07
N ALA A 364 -6.20 18.27 4.53
CA ALA A 364 -7.47 17.65 4.94
C ALA A 364 -7.40 17.09 6.37
N GLU A 365 -6.24 16.56 6.78
CA GLU A 365 -5.98 16.12 8.15
C GLU A 365 -6.08 17.26 9.16
N ALA A 366 -5.36 18.36 8.92
CA ALA A 366 -5.38 19.54 9.77
C ALA A 366 -6.82 20.11 9.90
N HIS A 367 -7.63 20.02 8.84
CA HIS A 367 -9.04 20.40 8.89
C HIS A 367 -9.88 19.50 9.81
N PHE A 368 -9.65 18.18 9.79
CA PHE A 368 -10.45 17.23 10.56
C PHE A 368 -10.00 17.10 12.02
N ASN A 369 -8.70 17.05 12.26
CA ASN A 369 -8.14 16.66 13.56
C ASN A 369 -7.30 17.76 14.22
N GLY A 370 -7.06 18.88 13.51
CA GLY A 370 -6.18 19.95 13.99
C GLY A 370 -4.71 19.51 14.01
N LEU A 371 -3.92 20.20 14.82
CA LEU A 371 -2.49 19.97 14.96
C LEU A 371 -2.19 18.61 15.61
N SER A 372 -1.37 17.79 14.98
CA SER A 372 -1.00 16.45 15.48
C SER A 372 0.46 16.10 15.20
N TYR A 373 1.00 15.12 15.92
CA TYR A 373 2.36 14.62 15.68
C TYR A 373 2.54 14.13 14.23
N TRP A 374 1.62 13.28 13.74
CA TRP A 374 1.73 12.66 12.41
C TRP A 374 1.53 13.67 11.29
N GLU A 375 0.76 14.74 11.51
CA GLU A 375 0.69 15.86 10.56
C GLU A 375 2.03 16.60 10.52
N GLU A 376 2.54 17.03 11.67
CA GLU A 376 3.78 17.80 11.78
C GLU A 376 4.99 17.04 11.24
N VAL A 377 5.15 15.75 11.55
CA VAL A 377 6.27 14.96 11.04
C VAL A 377 6.25 14.86 9.49
N ASN A 378 5.05 14.68 8.91
CA ASN A 378 4.88 14.59 7.46
C ASN A 378 5.01 15.95 6.76
N MET A 379 4.58 17.04 7.40
CA MET A 379 4.86 18.42 6.96
C MET A 379 6.37 18.70 6.99
N GLY A 380 7.07 18.20 8.02
CA GLY A 380 8.53 18.22 8.10
C GLY A 380 9.17 17.53 6.91
N HIS A 381 8.78 16.29 6.59
CA HIS A 381 9.30 15.58 5.41
C HIS A 381 8.98 16.30 4.09
N ALA A 382 7.79 16.86 3.96
CA ALA A 382 7.41 17.62 2.77
C ALA A 382 8.30 18.86 2.59
N SER A 383 8.51 19.62 3.66
CA SER A 383 9.38 20.80 3.67
C SER A 383 10.83 20.44 3.41
N TRP A 384 11.29 19.32 3.98
CA TRP A 384 12.63 18.79 3.78
C TRP A 384 12.93 18.48 2.32
N LEU A 385 12.06 17.69 1.69
CA LEU A 385 12.20 17.30 0.28
C LEU A 385 12.02 18.49 -0.67
N ALA A 386 11.36 19.56 -0.23
CA ALA A 386 11.27 20.83 -0.95
C ALA A 386 12.51 21.73 -0.75
N GLY A 387 13.52 21.32 0.03
CA GLY A 387 14.71 22.12 0.33
C GLY A 387 14.49 23.23 1.37
N LEU A 388 13.34 23.24 2.05
CA LEU A 388 12.96 24.26 3.04
C LEU A 388 13.43 23.83 4.44
N ARG A 389 14.75 23.86 4.68
CA ARG A 389 15.37 23.32 5.91
C ARG A 389 14.78 23.91 7.19
N ARG A 390 14.66 25.24 7.28
CA ARG A 390 14.16 25.91 8.49
C ARG A 390 12.71 25.54 8.82
N GLU A 391 11.87 25.41 7.79
CA GLU A 391 10.48 24.98 7.95
C GLU A 391 10.42 23.52 8.41
N ALA A 392 11.24 22.65 7.81
CA ALA A 392 11.34 21.26 8.21
C ALA A 392 11.75 21.11 9.69
N ASP A 393 12.78 21.85 10.13
CA ASP A 393 13.24 21.81 11.52
C ASP A 393 12.17 22.28 12.52
N ALA A 394 11.41 23.33 12.17
CA ALA A 394 10.30 23.80 13.00
C ALA A 394 9.20 22.73 13.15
N HIS A 395 8.86 22.06 12.05
CA HIS A 395 7.90 20.96 12.05
C HIS A 395 8.40 19.74 12.84
N TYR A 396 9.67 19.35 12.72
CA TYR A 396 10.22 18.26 13.51
C TYR A 396 10.27 18.58 15.02
N ALA A 397 10.56 19.82 15.39
CA ALA A 397 10.51 20.25 16.79
C ALA A 397 9.08 20.19 17.35
N ALA A 398 8.08 20.66 16.57
CA ALA A 398 6.67 20.56 16.94
C ALA A 398 6.20 19.10 17.04
N ALA A 399 6.57 18.27 16.07
CA ALA A 399 6.30 16.83 16.09
C ALA A 399 6.87 16.15 17.34
N LYS A 400 8.14 16.40 17.69
CA LYS A 400 8.77 15.87 18.92
C LYS A 400 7.97 16.26 20.17
N ALA A 401 7.60 17.54 20.30
CA ALA A 401 6.84 18.03 21.44
C ALA A 401 5.45 17.37 21.53
N LEU A 402 4.73 17.28 20.41
CA LEU A 402 3.41 16.68 20.33
C LEU A 402 3.44 15.17 20.61
N ALA A 403 4.43 14.44 20.09
CA ALA A 403 4.60 13.01 20.34
C ALA A 403 4.77 12.72 21.83
N ILE A 404 5.64 13.49 22.51
CA ILE A 404 5.85 13.37 23.96
C ILE A 404 4.58 13.72 24.74
N GLN A 405 3.92 14.84 24.39
CA GLN A 405 2.72 15.32 25.08
C GLN A 405 1.54 14.34 24.93
N THR A 406 1.36 13.77 23.76
CA THR A 406 0.23 12.88 23.43
C THR A 406 0.52 11.41 23.65
N HIS A 407 1.77 11.08 24.02
CA HIS A 407 2.30 9.72 24.12
C HIS A 407 2.18 8.91 22.82
N ILE A 408 2.06 9.55 21.66
CA ILE A 408 2.03 8.85 20.37
C ILE A 408 3.45 8.45 19.98
N HIS A 409 3.62 7.19 19.65
CA HIS A 409 4.89 6.63 19.21
C HIS A 409 4.99 6.74 17.67
N PRO A 410 6.05 7.38 17.14
CA PRO A 410 6.38 7.32 15.73
C PRO A 410 6.47 5.87 15.22
N ILE A 411 6.16 5.66 13.94
CA ILE A 411 6.60 4.44 13.25
C ILE A 411 8.14 4.36 13.28
N HIS A 412 8.70 3.16 13.13
CA HIS A 412 10.13 2.90 13.36
C HIS A 412 11.05 3.94 12.71
N TYR A 413 10.84 4.25 11.43
CA TYR A 413 11.66 5.18 10.68
C TYR A 413 11.49 6.65 11.10
N ASN A 414 10.35 7.05 11.66
CA ASN A 414 10.12 8.43 12.10
C ASN A 414 10.61 8.71 13.53
N CYS A 415 11.13 7.70 14.24
CA CYS A 415 11.69 7.87 15.57
C CYS A 415 12.87 8.87 15.62
N GLY A 416 13.55 9.12 14.50
CA GLY A 416 14.62 10.12 14.42
C GLY A 416 14.20 11.53 14.80
N VAL A 417 12.90 11.85 14.76
CA VAL A 417 12.35 13.12 15.25
C VAL A 417 12.77 13.44 16.69
N PHE A 418 12.98 12.42 17.53
CA PHE A 418 13.38 12.60 18.93
C PHE A 418 14.83 13.03 19.11
N SER A 419 15.69 12.67 18.16
CA SER A 419 17.14 12.86 18.19
C SER A 419 17.64 13.78 17.07
N TRP A 420 16.72 14.40 16.33
CA TRP A 420 17.04 15.38 15.29
C TRP A 420 17.43 16.72 15.92
N LEU A 421 18.60 17.23 15.54
CA LEU A 421 19.04 18.59 15.85
C LEU A 421 18.75 19.50 14.65
N SER A 422 18.23 20.69 14.95
CA SER A 422 18.07 21.73 13.94
C SER A 422 19.41 22.19 13.36
N GLU A 423 19.37 22.89 12.23
CA GLU A 423 20.56 23.49 11.62
C GLU A 423 21.31 24.40 12.61
N ALA A 424 20.58 25.22 13.37
CA ALA A 424 21.16 26.11 14.37
C ALA A 424 21.82 25.34 15.53
N GLU A 425 21.24 24.23 15.98
CA GLU A 425 21.84 23.38 17.01
C GLU A 425 23.10 22.67 16.51
N CYS A 426 23.08 22.19 15.26
CA CYS A 426 24.26 21.60 14.61
C CYS A 426 25.41 22.62 14.49
N ASP A 427 25.13 23.84 14.08
CA ASP A 427 26.13 24.91 13.99
C ASP A 427 26.72 25.26 15.35
N ALA A 428 25.87 25.29 16.38
CA ALA A 428 26.27 25.58 17.74
C ALA A 428 27.26 24.55 18.31
N LEU A 429 27.28 23.29 17.84
CA LEU A 429 28.23 22.26 18.28
C LEU A 429 29.68 22.71 18.14
N SER A 430 30.02 23.41 17.06
CA SER A 430 31.38 23.92 16.82
C SER A 430 31.76 25.12 17.69
N SER A 431 30.78 25.78 18.33
CA SER A 431 30.95 27.05 19.05
C SER A 431 30.90 26.91 20.57
N ARG A 432 30.69 25.69 21.09
CA ARG A 432 30.54 25.43 22.53
C ARG A 432 31.28 24.15 22.93
N ALA A 433 31.69 24.07 24.19
CA ALA A 433 32.14 22.80 24.75
C ALA A 433 30.94 21.86 24.94
N VAL A 434 31.03 20.64 24.39
CA VAL A 434 30.02 19.60 24.58
C VAL A 434 30.50 18.66 25.70
N PRO A 435 29.74 18.52 26.80
CA PRO A 435 30.12 17.60 27.87
C PRO A 435 29.93 16.14 27.43
N ASP A 436 30.80 15.26 27.91
CA ASP A 436 30.64 13.81 27.76
C ASP A 436 29.50 13.31 28.63
N ARG A 437 28.27 13.29 28.07
CA ARG A 437 27.07 12.82 28.76
C ARG A 437 26.94 11.31 28.71
N LEU A 438 27.43 10.68 27.64
CA LEU A 438 27.35 9.24 27.44
C LEU A 438 28.46 8.47 28.16
N GLY A 439 29.51 9.16 28.61
CA GLY A 439 30.50 8.64 29.57
C GLY A 439 31.66 7.88 28.95
N LEU A 440 31.91 8.04 27.64
CA LEU A 440 32.94 7.27 26.94
C LEU A 440 34.36 7.78 27.20
N SER A 441 34.53 9.05 27.61
CA SER A 441 35.87 9.61 27.90
C SER A 441 36.57 8.93 29.09
N GLY A 442 35.81 8.29 29.98
CA GLY A 442 36.34 7.55 31.13
C GLY A 442 36.65 6.08 30.85
N TRP A 443 36.55 5.63 29.60
CA TRP A 443 36.80 4.23 29.24
C TRP A 443 38.29 3.90 29.21
N GLU A 444 38.61 2.65 29.50
CA GLU A 444 39.97 2.14 29.51
C GLU A 444 40.36 1.70 28.08
N TRP A 445 41.47 2.24 27.57
CA TRP A 445 41.98 1.92 26.23
C TRP A 445 43.12 0.91 26.28
N HIS A 446 43.05 -0.08 25.39
CA HIS A 446 44.05 -1.10 25.14
C HIS A 446 44.52 -1.00 23.69
N PHE A 447 45.58 -0.24 23.47
CA PHE A 447 46.19 -0.04 22.16
C PHE A 447 47.18 -1.16 21.82
N SER A 448 47.38 -1.44 20.52
CA SER A 448 48.32 -2.47 20.12
C SER A 448 49.77 -2.02 20.41
N PRO A 449 50.64 -2.87 20.98
CA PRO A 449 51.97 -2.49 21.48
C PRO A 449 52.94 -1.84 20.48
N GLU A 450 52.76 -2.01 19.18
CA GLU A 450 53.67 -1.46 18.15
C GLU A 450 53.36 -0.01 17.75
N GLU A 451 52.29 0.58 18.28
CA GLU A 451 51.78 1.90 17.84
C GLU A 451 52.57 3.11 18.32
N GLU A 452 53.40 3.00 19.37
CA GLU A 452 54.22 4.14 19.82
C GLU A 452 55.48 4.37 18.94
N ALA A 453 55.78 3.45 18.01
CA ALA A 453 57.06 3.43 17.29
C ALA A 453 56.98 3.24 15.75
N THR A 454 55.81 3.07 15.14
CA THR A 454 55.69 2.90 13.67
C THR A 454 55.58 4.26 12.95
N ALA A 455 56.47 4.47 11.97
CA ALA A 455 56.52 5.71 11.17
C ALA A 455 55.41 5.83 10.10
N SER A 456 54.61 4.77 9.90
CA SER A 456 53.59 4.70 8.85
C SER A 456 52.21 4.43 9.44
N PRO A 457 51.17 5.23 9.10
CA PRO A 457 49.80 4.99 9.55
C PRO A 457 49.27 3.65 8.99
N PRO A 458 48.28 3.03 9.66
CA PRO A 458 47.60 1.85 9.12
C PRO A 458 46.88 2.20 7.81
N ALA A 459 46.59 1.17 7.00
CA ALA A 459 45.90 1.35 5.72
C ALA A 459 44.43 1.76 5.92
N LEU A 460 43.83 1.26 6.99
CA LEU A 460 42.42 1.40 7.30
C LEU A 460 42.18 1.12 8.79
N CYS A 461 41.31 1.91 9.42
CA CYS A 461 40.72 1.57 10.71
C CYS A 461 39.28 1.05 10.52
N LEU A 462 38.97 -0.10 11.12
CA LEU A 462 37.65 -0.69 11.18
C LEU A 462 37.09 -0.50 12.60
N VAL A 463 35.96 0.19 12.73
CA VAL A 463 35.51 0.77 14.00
C VAL A 463 34.13 0.21 14.37
N PHE A 464 34.07 -0.55 15.48
CA PHE A 464 32.88 -1.25 15.94
C PHE A 464 32.58 -0.99 17.42
N GLY A 465 31.30 -1.04 17.78
CA GLY A 465 30.83 -0.92 19.16
C GLY A 465 29.78 -1.97 19.49
N CYS A 466 29.79 -2.48 20.71
CA CYS A 466 28.78 -3.43 21.19
C CYS A 466 28.61 -3.39 22.72
N ASP A 467 27.53 -4.00 23.20
CA ASP A 467 27.38 -4.39 24.60
C ASP A 467 27.88 -5.83 24.84
N THR A 468 27.89 -6.25 26.11
CA THR A 468 28.24 -7.61 26.53
C THR A 468 27.49 -8.68 25.74
N GLY A 469 26.21 -8.44 25.40
CA GLY A 469 25.35 -9.40 24.70
C GLY A 469 25.68 -9.51 23.21
N TYR A 470 25.85 -8.38 22.51
CA TYR A 470 26.24 -8.34 21.10
C TYR A 470 27.68 -8.73 20.86
N PHE A 471 28.51 -8.84 21.89
CA PHE A 471 29.85 -9.40 21.78
C PHE A 471 29.89 -10.76 21.07
N ARG A 472 28.79 -11.54 21.10
CA ARG A 472 28.66 -12.82 20.37
C ARG A 472 28.99 -12.75 18.87
N PHE A 473 28.94 -11.58 18.23
CA PHE A 473 29.30 -11.40 16.81
C PHE A 473 30.79 -11.13 16.59
N ILE A 474 31.51 -10.64 17.61
CA ILE A 474 32.91 -10.24 17.52
C ILE A 474 33.84 -11.37 17.08
N PRO A 475 33.73 -12.62 17.58
CA PRO A 475 34.62 -13.71 17.14
C PRO A 475 34.55 -13.97 15.63
N LYS A 476 33.34 -13.96 15.06
CA LYS A 476 33.13 -14.15 13.61
C LYS A 476 33.69 -12.99 12.79
N LEU A 477 33.49 -11.77 13.27
CA LEU A 477 34.03 -10.56 12.67
C LEU A 477 35.58 -10.61 12.63
N VAL A 478 36.22 -10.97 13.76
CA VAL A 478 37.69 -11.11 13.84
C VAL A 478 38.18 -12.21 12.90
N LEU A 479 37.61 -13.41 12.96
CA LEU A 479 38.09 -14.53 12.15
C LEU A 479 37.92 -14.30 10.65
N SER A 480 36.79 -13.72 10.25
CA SER A 480 36.53 -13.41 8.84
C SER A 480 37.52 -12.37 8.29
N LEU A 481 37.89 -11.35 9.07
CA LEU A 481 38.91 -10.38 8.70
C LEU A 481 40.28 -11.05 8.51
N LEU A 482 40.68 -11.90 9.46
CA LEU A 482 41.95 -12.63 9.40
C LEU A 482 42.03 -13.51 8.15
N ARG A 483 40.94 -14.22 7.83
CA ARG A 483 40.87 -15.04 6.61
C ARG A 483 40.99 -14.18 5.35
N ALA A 484 40.24 -13.09 5.25
CA ALA A 484 40.33 -12.19 4.11
C ALA A 484 41.75 -11.61 3.92
N CYS A 485 42.39 -11.18 5.00
CA CYS A 485 43.76 -10.64 4.94
C CYS A 485 44.81 -11.71 4.64
N ARG A 486 44.58 -12.99 4.95
CA ARG A 486 45.48 -14.08 4.53
C ARG A 486 45.32 -14.41 3.05
N THR A 487 44.10 -14.36 2.53
CA THR A 487 43.79 -14.61 1.11
C THR A 487 44.38 -13.54 0.21
N ALA A 488 44.21 -12.27 0.59
CA ALA A 488 44.75 -11.12 -0.14
C ALA A 488 45.33 -10.09 0.85
N PRO A 489 46.63 -10.20 1.19
CA PRO A 489 47.25 -9.37 2.20
C PRO A 489 47.32 -7.88 1.82
N PRO A 490 46.91 -6.96 2.72
CA PRO A 490 47.04 -5.54 2.50
C PRO A 490 48.50 -5.09 2.64
N ALA A 491 48.87 -4.03 1.90
CA ALA A 491 50.23 -3.49 1.89
C ALA A 491 50.64 -2.83 3.23
N GLN A 492 49.66 -2.28 3.93
CA GLN A 492 49.79 -1.73 5.28
C GLN A 492 48.77 -2.43 6.19
N PRO A 493 48.99 -2.48 7.51
CA PRO A 493 48.08 -3.18 8.41
C PRO A 493 46.69 -2.55 8.43
N ILE A 494 45.66 -3.39 8.51
CA ILE A 494 44.29 -2.99 8.85
C ILE A 494 44.13 -3.05 10.37
N HIS A 495 43.60 -1.99 10.95
CA HIS A 495 43.42 -1.87 12.39
C HIS A 495 41.98 -2.07 12.79
N LEU A 496 41.70 -3.13 13.54
CA LEU A 496 40.39 -3.38 14.11
C LEU A 496 40.29 -2.68 15.48
N CYS A 497 39.34 -1.76 15.62
CA CYS A 497 39.08 -0.99 16.84
C CYS A 497 37.70 -1.39 17.39
N ILE A 498 37.64 -1.91 18.61
CA ILE A 498 36.41 -2.42 19.22
C ILE A 498 36.12 -1.73 20.55
N GLY A 499 34.98 -1.07 20.66
CA GLY A 499 34.45 -0.58 21.93
C GLY A 499 33.45 -1.57 22.52
N VAL A 500 33.63 -1.97 23.79
CA VAL A 500 32.72 -2.91 24.48
C VAL A 500 32.18 -2.30 25.76
N GLU A 501 30.86 -2.18 25.86
CA GLU A 501 30.18 -1.85 27.11
C GLU A 501 30.16 -3.09 28.03
N GLN A 502 30.62 -2.90 29.26
CA GLN A 502 30.67 -3.89 30.34
C GLN A 502 31.05 -5.31 29.89
N PRO A 503 32.21 -5.53 29.25
CA PRO A 503 32.62 -6.85 28.84
C PRO A 503 32.77 -7.79 30.04
N THR A 504 32.47 -9.07 29.84
CA THR A 504 32.82 -10.09 30.84
C THR A 504 34.35 -10.27 30.89
N MET A 505 34.85 -10.83 31.99
CA MET A 505 36.28 -11.16 32.11
C MET A 505 36.75 -12.11 31.01
N GLU A 506 35.89 -13.02 30.55
CA GLU A 506 36.18 -13.93 29.44
C GLU A 506 36.36 -13.15 28.12
N GLN A 507 35.47 -12.20 27.84
CA GLN A 507 35.53 -11.34 26.65
C GLN A 507 36.77 -10.44 26.67
N LEU A 508 37.10 -9.85 27.82
CA LEU A 508 38.34 -9.08 28.00
C LEU A 508 39.59 -9.93 27.80
N THR A 509 39.62 -11.13 28.38
CA THR A 509 40.73 -12.08 28.22
C THR A 509 40.90 -12.48 26.75
N PHE A 510 39.79 -12.71 26.05
CA PHE A 510 39.78 -13.00 24.63
C PHE A 510 40.37 -11.84 23.81
N LEU A 511 39.87 -10.61 23.97
CA LEU A 511 40.38 -9.44 23.24
C LEU A 511 41.86 -9.18 23.52
N THR A 512 42.28 -9.29 24.78
CA THR A 512 43.68 -9.12 25.20
C THR A 512 44.56 -10.16 24.50
N ARG A 513 44.18 -11.45 24.57
CA ARG A 513 44.95 -12.54 23.96
C ARG A 513 45.04 -12.41 22.45
N VAL A 514 43.95 -12.04 21.78
CA VAL A 514 43.95 -11.82 20.32
C VAL A 514 44.83 -10.62 19.97
N SER A 515 44.70 -9.50 20.68
CA SER A 515 45.51 -8.29 20.43
C SER A 515 47.00 -8.56 20.59
N GLU A 516 47.41 -9.20 21.70
CA GLU A 516 48.81 -9.56 21.95
C GLU A 516 49.36 -10.52 20.89
N TRP A 517 48.56 -11.51 20.48
CA TRP A 517 48.98 -12.46 19.46
C TRP A 517 49.17 -11.78 18.11
N LEU A 518 48.21 -10.95 17.68
CA LEU A 518 48.27 -10.21 16.41
C LEU A 518 49.44 -9.23 16.40
N ALA A 519 49.67 -8.53 17.52
CA ALA A 519 50.82 -7.66 17.68
C ALA A 519 52.14 -8.39 17.42
N ALA A 520 52.30 -9.60 17.98
CA ALA A 520 53.54 -10.37 17.91
C ALA A 520 53.72 -11.19 16.62
N HIS A 521 52.65 -11.59 15.95
CA HIS A 521 52.73 -12.62 14.88
C HIS A 521 52.07 -12.22 13.55
N ASP A 522 51.21 -11.19 13.52
CA ASP A 522 50.48 -10.81 12.30
C ASP A 522 50.90 -9.39 11.82
N PRO A 523 51.47 -9.27 10.61
CA PRO A 523 51.85 -7.97 10.05
C PRO A 523 50.70 -7.24 9.36
N HIS A 524 49.55 -7.90 9.13
CA HIS A 524 48.46 -7.40 8.29
C HIS A 524 47.24 -6.95 9.08
N VAL A 525 47.00 -7.52 10.27
CA VAL A 525 45.87 -7.16 11.12
C VAL A 525 46.36 -6.80 12.51
N LYS A 526 45.92 -5.65 13.03
CA LYS A 526 46.12 -5.22 14.42
C LYS A 526 44.76 -5.06 15.10
N LEU A 527 44.70 -5.26 16.41
CA LEU A 527 43.50 -5.12 17.22
C LEU A 527 43.77 -4.16 18.38
N SER A 528 42.95 -3.12 18.49
CA SER A 528 42.81 -2.29 19.69
C SER A 528 41.39 -2.36 20.20
N PHE A 529 41.24 -2.21 21.50
CA PHE A 529 39.91 -2.19 22.10
C PHE A 529 39.83 -1.19 23.24
N THR A 530 38.61 -0.77 23.53
CA THR A 530 38.29 0.04 24.70
C THR A 530 37.08 -0.53 25.41
N HIS A 531 37.02 -0.38 26.72
CA HIS A 531 35.89 -0.86 27.50
C HIS A 531 35.59 0.04 28.68
N GLY A 532 34.33 -0.01 29.12
CA GLY A 532 33.86 0.78 30.25
C GLY A 532 32.36 0.62 30.46
N SER A 533 31.75 1.62 31.07
CA SER A 533 30.30 1.67 31.27
C SER A 533 29.76 2.98 30.73
N LEU A 534 28.70 2.91 29.92
CA LEU A 534 27.98 4.11 29.50
C LEU A 534 27.13 4.67 30.64
N THR A 535 26.96 5.99 30.69
CA THR A 535 26.08 6.67 31.66
C THR A 535 24.63 6.19 31.51
N HIS A 536 24.19 6.01 30.27
CA HIS A 536 22.89 5.48 29.91
C HIS A 536 23.07 4.23 29.05
N ARG A 537 22.32 3.17 29.38
CA ARG A 537 22.53 1.83 28.83
C ARG A 537 21.27 1.37 28.12
N ASP A 538 21.26 1.60 26.80
CA ASP A 538 20.20 1.14 25.91
C ASP A 538 20.76 0.84 24.51
N GLY A 539 19.92 0.18 23.69
CA GLY A 539 20.32 -0.22 22.34
C GLY A 539 20.80 0.92 21.44
N ALA A 540 20.29 2.15 21.61
CA ALA A 540 20.73 3.30 20.82
C ALA A 540 22.13 3.78 21.23
N THR A 541 22.43 3.74 22.53
CA THR A 541 23.77 4.09 23.02
C THR A 541 24.82 3.05 22.63
N TYR A 542 24.45 1.76 22.55
CA TYR A 542 25.38 0.69 22.16
C TYR A 542 25.81 0.81 20.69
N THR A 543 24.88 1.13 19.77
CA THR A 543 25.23 1.35 18.36
C THR A 543 26.05 2.63 18.16
N ALA A 544 25.88 3.63 19.03
CA ALA A 544 26.60 4.90 18.97
C ALA A 544 28.08 4.82 19.43
N ILE A 545 28.49 3.78 20.16
CA ILE A 545 29.87 3.62 20.68
C ILE A 545 30.93 3.85 19.59
N ARG A 546 30.72 3.31 18.38
CA ARG A 546 31.66 3.44 17.24
C ARG A 546 31.96 4.89 16.87
N TYR A 547 30.98 5.78 17.00
CA TYR A 547 31.12 7.20 16.69
C TYR A 547 31.64 8.01 17.88
N LEU A 548 31.28 7.60 19.10
CA LEU A 548 31.80 8.20 20.33
C LEU A 548 33.31 7.99 20.48
N MET A 549 33.81 6.81 20.10
CA MET A 549 35.24 6.48 20.19
C MET A 549 36.07 6.99 18.99
N LEU A 550 35.40 7.42 17.93
CA LEU A 550 36.04 7.82 16.69
C LEU A 550 37.06 8.97 16.86
N PRO A 551 36.82 10.03 17.67
CA PRO A 551 37.80 11.09 17.90
C PRO A 551 39.17 10.60 18.36
N GLU A 552 39.22 9.61 19.26
CA GLU A 552 40.47 9.05 19.78
C GLU A 552 41.21 8.27 18.69
N ILE A 553 40.47 7.46 17.93
CA ILE A 553 41.01 6.64 16.82
C ILE A 553 41.63 7.53 15.74
N VAL A 554 40.92 8.58 15.33
CA VAL A 554 41.37 9.44 14.22
C VAL A 554 42.52 10.36 14.63
N ALA A 555 42.58 10.76 15.91
CA ALA A 555 43.70 11.50 16.46
C ALA A 555 44.99 10.68 16.43
N ARG A 556 44.88 9.37 16.70
CA ARG A 556 46.00 8.44 16.81
C ARG A 556 46.48 7.89 15.46
N PHE A 557 45.57 7.37 14.63
CA PHE A 557 45.94 6.60 13.44
C PHE A 557 45.99 7.40 12.14
N ARG A 558 45.21 8.48 12.01
CA ARG A 558 45.17 9.37 10.84
C ARG A 558 45.09 8.64 9.49
N CYS A 559 44.23 7.63 9.40
CA CYS A 559 43.98 6.83 8.20
C CYS A 559 42.49 6.83 7.84
N PRO A 560 42.11 6.30 6.67
CA PRO A 560 40.70 6.08 6.33
C PRO A 560 40.00 5.19 7.37
N VAL A 561 38.70 5.40 7.56
CA VAL A 561 37.88 4.65 8.52
C VAL A 561 36.68 4.00 7.85
N ILE A 562 36.37 2.76 8.22
CA ILE A 562 35.03 2.17 8.07
C ILE A 562 34.41 2.01 9.46
N THR A 563 33.22 2.56 9.64
CA THR A 563 32.35 2.31 10.79
C THR A 563 31.24 1.35 10.38
N ALA A 564 30.90 0.36 11.20
CA ALA A 564 29.77 -0.54 10.88
C ALA A 564 29.11 -1.11 12.15
N ASP A 565 27.91 -1.70 12.01
CA ASP A 565 27.32 -2.50 13.09
C ASP A 565 28.19 -3.75 13.33
N CYS A 566 28.35 -4.15 14.58
CA CYS A 566 29.17 -5.32 14.92
C CYS A 566 28.50 -6.65 14.55
N ASP A 567 27.21 -6.64 14.18
CA ASP A 567 26.45 -7.81 13.77
C ASP A 567 26.63 -8.12 12.28
N GLY A 568 27.86 -7.99 11.77
CA GLY A 568 28.27 -8.33 10.41
C GLY A 568 29.59 -9.11 10.38
N TYR A 569 29.97 -9.63 9.21
CA TYR A 569 31.28 -10.26 8.99
C TYR A 569 31.84 -9.92 7.60
N PHE A 570 33.15 -10.12 7.40
CA PHE A 570 33.82 -9.79 6.15
C PHE A 570 33.78 -10.95 5.15
N PRO A 571 33.42 -10.72 3.87
CA PRO A 571 33.58 -11.75 2.84
C PRO A 571 35.06 -12.06 2.58
N GLU A 572 35.36 -13.22 2.00
CA GLU A 572 36.75 -13.67 1.75
C GLU A 572 37.55 -12.69 0.87
N ASN A 573 36.87 -11.99 -0.05
CA ASN A 573 37.48 -10.99 -0.94
C ASN A 573 37.45 -9.56 -0.39
N PHE A 574 37.15 -9.36 0.90
CA PHE A 574 37.01 -8.05 1.52
C PHE A 574 38.17 -7.09 1.24
N THR A 575 39.41 -7.53 1.37
CA THR A 575 40.58 -6.65 1.19
C THR A 575 40.65 -6.10 -0.23
N THR A 576 40.35 -6.91 -1.24
CA THR A 576 40.23 -6.48 -2.64
C THR A 576 39.10 -5.47 -2.82
N LEU A 577 37.91 -5.77 -2.27
CA LEU A 577 36.75 -4.88 -2.39
C LEU A 577 36.99 -3.53 -1.73
N TRP A 578 37.59 -3.52 -0.54
CA TRP A 578 37.95 -2.29 0.16
C TRP A 578 38.99 -1.47 -0.62
N GLN A 579 40.04 -2.10 -1.15
CA GLN A 579 41.04 -1.40 -1.96
C GLN A 579 40.41 -0.75 -3.20
N GLN A 580 39.57 -1.50 -3.91
CA GLN A 580 38.83 -0.95 -5.06
C GLN A 580 37.96 0.24 -4.67
N MET A 581 37.27 0.18 -3.53
CA MET A 581 36.51 1.32 -3.02
C MET A 581 37.42 2.50 -2.68
N ALA A 582 38.52 2.28 -1.96
CA ALA A 582 39.45 3.35 -1.58
C ALA A 582 40.07 4.05 -2.81
N ASP A 583 40.31 3.30 -3.88
CA ASP A 583 40.85 3.86 -5.14
C ASP A 583 39.81 4.69 -5.90
N THR A 584 38.52 4.39 -5.74
CA THR A 584 37.44 4.93 -6.58
C THR A 584 36.47 5.86 -5.86
N ALA A 585 36.50 5.92 -4.54
CA ALA A 585 35.57 6.69 -3.72
C ALA A 585 36.29 7.44 -2.59
N ASP A 586 35.81 8.64 -2.30
CA ASP A 586 36.27 9.47 -1.19
C ASP A 586 35.40 9.22 0.07
N TYR A 587 34.14 8.82 -0.14
CA TYR A 587 33.21 8.38 0.91
C TYR A 587 32.32 7.24 0.43
N GLY A 588 31.83 6.43 1.36
CA GLY A 588 30.86 5.37 1.10
C GLY A 588 29.73 5.40 2.13
N PHE A 589 28.48 5.50 1.66
CA PHE A 589 27.30 5.57 2.53
C PHE A 589 26.15 4.72 2.00
N ARG A 590 25.25 4.30 2.90
CA ARG A 590 23.98 3.66 2.54
C ARG A 590 22.93 4.73 2.26
N LEU A 591 22.82 5.13 0.98
CA LEU A 591 22.02 6.27 0.52
C LEU A 591 20.74 5.85 -0.23
N TYR A 592 19.97 4.91 0.33
CA TYR A 592 18.77 4.36 -0.32
C TYR A 592 17.67 5.38 -0.67
N ALA A 593 17.70 6.57 -0.08
CA ALA A 593 16.75 7.66 -0.33
C ALA A 593 17.28 8.74 -1.30
N TYR A 594 18.49 8.59 -1.83
CA TYR A 594 19.17 9.57 -2.68
C TYR A 594 19.34 9.06 -4.11
N ASN A 595 19.38 9.98 -5.06
CA ASN A 595 19.82 9.71 -6.43
C ASN A 595 21.34 9.96 -6.59
N HIS A 596 21.92 9.57 -7.74
CA HIS A 596 23.35 9.77 -8.01
C HIS A 596 23.75 11.25 -8.18
N GLU A 597 22.77 12.15 -8.30
CA GLU A 597 22.98 13.60 -8.24
C GLU A 597 23.11 14.14 -6.81
N GLY A 598 23.06 13.27 -5.78
CA GLY A 598 23.22 13.66 -4.38
C GLY A 598 21.99 14.30 -3.77
N GLN A 599 20.86 14.24 -4.46
CA GLN A 599 19.59 14.77 -3.99
C GLN A 599 18.79 13.67 -3.31
N GLN A 600 18.30 13.97 -2.12
CA GLN A 600 17.34 13.11 -1.46
C GLN A 600 15.98 13.24 -2.17
N VAL A 601 15.44 12.13 -2.68
CA VAL A 601 14.21 12.11 -3.50
C VAL A 601 12.99 11.62 -2.73
N MET A 602 13.19 10.97 -1.58
CA MET A 602 12.11 10.45 -0.73
C MET A 602 12.54 10.33 0.74
N GLY A 603 11.57 10.02 1.60
CA GLY A 603 11.80 9.76 3.03
C GLY A 603 12.15 10.99 3.86
N GLU A 604 12.78 10.70 4.99
CA GLU A 604 13.08 11.61 6.09
C GLU A 604 14.59 11.95 6.17
N PRO A 605 14.98 13.03 6.87
CA PRO A 605 16.38 13.49 6.91
C PRO A 605 17.39 12.44 7.31
N TRP A 606 17.00 11.63 8.29
CA TRP A 606 17.78 10.55 8.89
C TRP A 606 17.48 9.21 8.22
N GLY A 607 16.83 9.21 7.04
CA GLY A 607 16.69 8.09 6.13
C GLY A 607 18.04 7.72 5.49
N PHE A 608 19.03 7.48 6.35
CA PHE A 608 20.44 7.32 6.06
C PHE A 608 20.91 6.06 6.79
N GLY A 609 21.42 5.07 6.05
CA GLY A 609 21.77 3.80 6.68
C GLY A 609 23.08 3.89 7.47
N ALA A 610 23.01 3.84 8.79
CA ALA A 610 24.18 3.86 9.68
C ALA A 610 24.91 2.51 9.83
N GLY A 611 24.41 1.45 9.20
CA GLY A 611 24.95 0.09 9.38
C GLY A 611 26.35 -0.14 8.81
N ILE A 612 26.78 0.65 7.82
CA ILE A 612 28.17 0.73 7.35
C ILE A 612 28.43 2.09 6.70
N SER A 613 29.60 2.68 6.95
CA SER A 613 30.04 3.94 6.33
C SER A 613 31.55 3.96 6.17
N TYR A 614 32.02 4.50 5.05
CA TYR A 614 33.43 4.69 4.72
C TYR A 614 33.77 6.17 4.65
N PHE A 615 34.86 6.56 5.31
CA PHE A 615 35.42 7.89 5.32
C PHE A 615 36.87 7.83 4.80
N GLY A 616 37.08 8.26 3.55
CA GLY A 616 38.38 8.20 2.87
C GLY A 616 39.25 9.45 3.03
N GLU A 617 38.64 10.63 3.16
CA GLU A 617 39.39 11.90 3.33
C GLU A 617 39.95 12.04 4.76
N THR A 618 41.18 11.59 4.96
CA THR A 618 41.86 11.57 6.28
C THR A 618 41.98 12.95 6.92
N ASP A 619 42.10 14.01 6.13
CA ASP A 619 42.24 15.39 6.65
C ASP A 619 40.93 15.95 7.22
N LEU A 620 39.78 15.51 6.70
CA LEU A 620 38.46 15.91 7.20
C LEU A 620 37.90 14.97 8.26
N LEU A 621 38.54 13.82 8.46
CA LEU A 621 38.06 12.83 9.40
C LEU A 621 38.08 13.31 10.87
N PRO A 622 39.11 14.03 11.37
CA PRO A 622 39.06 14.59 12.72
C PRO A 622 37.87 15.52 13.00
N PRO A 623 37.56 16.55 12.18
CA PRO A 623 36.38 17.38 12.43
C PRO A 623 35.06 16.61 12.27
N ILE A 624 34.96 15.63 11.36
CA ILE A 624 33.79 14.77 11.24
C ILE A 624 33.59 13.94 12.52
N ALA A 625 34.65 13.31 13.03
CA ALA A 625 34.60 12.47 14.22
C ALA A 625 34.17 13.25 15.47
N HIS A 626 34.72 14.45 15.66
CA HIS A 626 34.31 15.32 16.77
C HIS A 626 32.85 15.73 16.62
N PHE A 627 32.42 16.14 15.42
CA PHE A 627 31.03 16.51 15.17
C PHE A 627 30.06 15.36 15.47
N LEU A 628 30.38 14.12 15.06
CA LEU A 628 29.55 12.94 15.34
C LEU A 628 29.44 12.68 16.85
N SER A 629 30.57 12.70 17.57
CA SER A 629 30.58 12.50 19.02
C SER A 629 29.81 13.61 19.77
N ASP A 630 30.00 14.86 19.36
CA ASP A 630 29.34 16.03 19.94
C ASP A 630 27.83 16.04 19.67
N TYR A 631 27.43 15.61 18.47
CA TYR A 631 26.04 15.43 18.10
C TYR A 631 25.38 14.40 19.01
N LEU A 632 25.98 13.22 19.17
CA LEU A 632 25.44 12.13 20.00
C LEU A 632 25.30 12.56 21.47
N ASN A 633 26.32 13.21 22.03
CA ASN A 633 26.28 13.74 23.40
C ASN A 633 25.26 14.87 23.60
N THR A 634 24.88 15.56 22.52
CA THR A 634 23.86 16.63 22.55
C THR A 634 22.45 16.09 22.35
N ALA A 635 22.26 15.23 21.36
CA ALA A 635 20.95 14.80 20.86
C ALA A 635 20.32 13.68 21.70
N TYR A 636 21.15 12.85 22.35
CA TYR A 636 20.64 11.80 23.22
C TYR A 636 19.94 12.41 24.44
N ASP A 637 18.67 12.04 24.64
CA ASP A 637 17.89 12.39 25.83
C ASP A 637 17.22 11.13 26.41
N PRO A 638 17.59 10.70 27.63
CA PRO A 638 16.99 9.52 28.26
C PRO A 638 15.49 9.68 28.57
N LYS A 639 14.94 10.90 28.45
CA LYS A 639 13.50 11.16 28.59
C LYS A 639 12.70 10.92 27.31
N ASN A 640 13.37 10.78 26.17
CA ASN A 640 12.70 10.44 24.92
C ASN A 640 12.10 9.03 25.02
N PRO A 641 10.92 8.76 24.39
CA PRO A 641 10.36 7.41 24.32
C PRO A 641 11.29 6.39 23.66
N THR A 642 12.13 6.85 22.74
CA THR A 642 13.18 6.08 22.08
C THR A 642 14.25 7.03 21.54
N ASN A 643 15.51 6.58 21.49
CA ASN A 643 16.62 7.27 20.84
C ASN A 643 17.19 6.45 19.67
N TRP A 644 16.46 5.45 19.19
CA TRP A 644 16.97 4.42 18.27
C TRP A 644 17.70 4.95 17.03
N CYS A 645 17.26 6.07 16.47
CA CYS A 645 17.84 6.66 15.26
C CYS A 645 18.91 7.74 15.53
N VAL A 646 19.44 7.86 16.76
CA VAL A 646 20.37 8.94 17.13
C VAL A 646 21.65 8.93 16.29
N ASP A 647 22.14 7.74 15.92
CA ASP A 647 23.34 7.57 15.11
C ASP A 647 23.08 7.88 13.62
N GLN A 648 21.94 7.47 13.08
CA GLN A 648 21.47 7.85 11.74
C GLN A 648 21.29 9.36 11.62
N CYS A 649 20.73 10.01 12.65
CA CYS A 649 20.61 11.46 12.71
C CYS A 649 21.97 12.15 12.72
N ALA A 650 22.91 11.67 13.55
CA ALA A 650 24.27 12.21 13.63
C ALA A 650 24.99 12.08 12.29
N LEU A 651 24.90 10.92 11.66
CA LEU A 651 25.54 10.65 10.37
C LEU A 651 24.93 11.47 9.24
N ALA A 652 23.60 11.60 9.18
CA ALA A 652 22.92 12.45 8.20
C ALA A 652 23.31 13.93 8.37
N ALA A 653 23.42 14.41 9.62
CA ALA A 653 23.86 15.77 9.91
C ALA A 653 25.34 15.99 9.51
N ALA A 654 26.21 15.02 9.78
CA ALA A 654 27.62 15.08 9.38
C ALA A 654 27.76 15.07 7.85
N PHE A 655 27.05 14.17 7.16
CA PHE A 655 26.99 14.14 5.70
C PHE A 655 26.58 15.50 5.12
N ARG A 656 25.51 16.10 5.66
CA ARG A 656 25.05 17.41 5.19
C ARG A 656 26.01 18.56 5.44
N ARG A 657 26.79 18.48 6.52
CA ARG A 657 27.76 19.53 6.89
C ARG A 657 29.05 19.42 6.06
N PHE A 658 29.58 18.21 5.89
CA PHE A 658 30.95 18.01 5.39
C PHE A 658 31.02 17.43 3.96
N VAL A 659 29.98 16.70 3.53
CA VAL A 659 29.99 15.93 2.29
C VAL A 659 29.06 16.54 1.25
N ALA A 660 27.77 16.71 1.55
CA ALA A 660 26.75 17.18 0.60
C ALA A 660 27.11 18.52 -0.11
N PRO A 661 27.69 19.53 0.57
CA PRO A 661 28.08 20.79 -0.09
C PRO A 661 29.18 20.62 -1.15
N ARG A 662 29.93 19.52 -1.07
CA ARG A 662 31.06 19.16 -1.94
C ARG A 662 30.72 18.01 -2.88
N TRP A 663 29.44 17.64 -3.03
CA TRP A 663 29.02 16.46 -3.78
C TRP A 663 29.66 16.36 -5.18
N ASN A 664 29.72 17.47 -5.90
CA ASN A 664 30.27 17.50 -7.26
C ASN A 664 31.80 17.33 -7.33
N ASP A 665 32.50 17.51 -6.20
CA ASP A 665 33.96 17.39 -6.10
C ASP A 665 34.37 16.01 -5.55
N LEU A 666 33.41 15.21 -5.10
CA LEU A 666 33.63 13.95 -4.39
C LEU A 666 33.14 12.76 -5.20
N ARG A 667 33.81 11.62 -5.02
CA ARG A 667 33.42 10.31 -5.55
C ARG A 667 32.71 9.53 -4.44
N LEU A 668 31.43 9.31 -4.62
CA LEU A 668 30.55 8.71 -3.59
C LEU A 668 30.20 7.28 -3.95
N LYS A 669 30.53 6.32 -3.08
CA LYS A 669 30.10 4.94 -3.19
C LYS A 669 28.74 4.75 -2.51
N PHE A 670 27.76 4.31 -3.29
CA PHE A 670 26.48 3.81 -2.77
C PHE A 670 26.71 2.39 -2.27
N MET A 671 26.66 2.21 -0.95
CA MET A 671 27.08 0.97 -0.29
C MET A 671 26.11 -0.20 -0.51
N ASP A 672 24.88 0.08 -0.92
CA ASP A 672 23.87 -0.94 -1.25
C ASP A 672 23.98 -1.43 -2.71
N GLU A 673 24.94 -0.92 -3.49
CA GLU A 673 25.16 -1.31 -4.90
C GLU A 673 26.43 -2.16 -5.09
N GLY A 674 26.29 -3.27 -5.81
CA GLY A 674 27.41 -4.18 -6.12
C GLY A 674 27.70 -5.19 -5.01
N GLU A 675 28.93 -5.70 -4.98
CA GLU A 675 29.36 -6.63 -3.92
C GLU A 675 29.51 -5.90 -2.58
N THR A 676 29.01 -6.51 -1.51
CA THR A 676 29.02 -5.89 -0.17
C THR A 676 30.39 -6.02 0.51
N LEU A 677 30.86 -4.94 1.16
CA LEU A 677 32.07 -4.99 2.00
C LEU A 677 31.88 -5.80 3.28
N MET A 678 30.64 -5.94 3.75
CA MET A 678 30.31 -6.74 4.92
C MET A 678 28.97 -7.46 4.73
N VAL A 679 28.92 -8.73 5.09
CA VAL A 679 27.67 -9.47 5.12
C VAL A 679 26.94 -9.11 6.43
N MET A 680 25.77 -8.51 6.30
CA MET A 680 24.95 -7.98 7.39
C MET A 680 23.67 -8.82 7.56
N PRO A 681 22.92 -8.70 8.67
CA PRO A 681 21.78 -9.58 8.96
C PRO A 681 20.71 -9.59 7.87
N HIS A 682 20.45 -8.45 7.23
CA HIS A 682 19.44 -8.31 6.19
C HIS A 682 19.84 -8.99 4.86
N HIS A 683 21.12 -9.34 4.66
CA HIS A 683 21.56 -10.10 3.48
C HIS A 683 21.21 -11.60 3.59
N VAL A 684 21.00 -12.12 4.81
CA VAL A 684 20.92 -13.57 5.08
C VAL A 684 19.67 -14.00 5.87
N GLY A 685 18.71 -13.09 6.07
CA GLY A 685 17.43 -13.39 6.72
C GLY A 685 17.38 -13.17 8.25
N GLY A 686 18.33 -12.44 8.81
CA GLY A 686 18.29 -11.98 10.20
C GLY A 686 19.53 -12.30 11.03
N LYS A 687 19.55 -11.83 12.28
CA LYS A 687 20.73 -11.88 13.17
C LYS A 687 21.16 -13.32 13.51
N ASP A 688 20.19 -14.19 13.80
CA ASP A 688 20.49 -15.59 14.15
C ASP A 688 20.90 -16.41 12.91
N ALA A 689 20.32 -16.11 11.75
CA ALA A 689 20.75 -16.70 10.47
C ALA A 689 22.20 -16.31 10.17
N LEU A 690 22.58 -15.04 10.38
CA LEU A 690 23.94 -14.57 10.18
C LEU A 690 24.98 -15.30 11.06
N LEU A 691 24.66 -15.58 12.32
CA LEU A 691 25.58 -16.32 13.21
C LEU A 691 25.91 -17.71 12.68
N THR A 692 24.99 -18.34 11.95
CA THR A 692 25.13 -19.70 11.41
C THR A 692 25.53 -19.75 9.94
N HIS A 693 25.33 -18.67 9.19
CA HIS A 693 25.66 -18.54 7.77
C HIS A 693 27.16 -18.81 7.53
N GLU A 694 27.51 -19.74 6.64
CA GLU A 694 28.92 -20.15 6.39
C GLU A 694 29.67 -20.68 7.64
N GLY A 695 28.91 -21.16 8.64
CA GLY A 695 29.45 -21.74 9.86
C GLY A 695 29.37 -20.81 11.07
N SER A 696 29.20 -21.42 12.23
CA SER A 696 29.24 -20.73 13.53
C SER A 696 30.68 -20.54 13.98
N VAL A 697 30.98 -19.38 14.58
CA VAL A 697 32.31 -19.04 15.08
C VAL A 697 32.20 -18.56 16.53
N SER A 698 32.95 -19.21 17.41
CA SER A 698 33.09 -18.87 18.83
C SER A 698 34.46 -18.25 19.12
N MET A 699 34.65 -17.70 20.33
CA MET A 699 35.96 -17.21 20.79
C MET A 699 37.05 -18.29 20.73
N THR A 700 36.69 -19.54 21.04
CA THR A 700 37.61 -20.69 20.99
C THR A 700 38.09 -20.94 19.57
N ASP A 701 37.20 -20.85 18.57
CA ASP A 701 37.57 -21.10 17.17
C ASP A 701 38.61 -20.10 16.67
N VAL A 702 38.49 -18.83 17.06
CA VAL A 702 39.51 -17.81 16.74
C VAL A 702 40.84 -18.17 17.40
N VAL A 703 40.85 -18.47 18.70
CA VAL A 703 42.07 -18.82 19.43
C VAL A 703 42.75 -20.07 18.84
N VAL A 704 41.96 -21.06 18.45
CA VAL A 704 42.45 -22.27 17.77
C VAL A 704 43.05 -21.91 16.41
N ASP A 705 42.39 -21.07 15.61
CA ASP A 705 42.92 -20.59 14.33
C ASP A 705 44.25 -19.85 14.50
N LEU A 706 44.37 -18.95 15.48
CA LEU A 706 45.63 -18.26 15.80
C LEU A 706 46.75 -19.24 16.20
N ALA A 707 46.43 -20.26 17.00
CA ALA A 707 47.41 -21.28 17.39
C ALA A 707 47.95 -22.06 16.19
N HIS A 708 47.11 -22.40 15.21
CA HIS A 708 47.52 -23.08 13.97
C HIS A 708 48.47 -22.23 13.12
N HIS A 709 48.36 -20.90 13.19
CA HIS A 709 49.17 -19.96 12.42
C HIS A 709 50.33 -19.36 13.23
N THR A 710 50.59 -19.86 14.44
CA THR A 710 51.74 -19.40 15.24
C THR A 710 53.03 -20.01 14.66
N PRO A 711 54.05 -19.20 14.30
CA PRO A 711 55.30 -19.72 13.79
C PRO A 711 55.98 -20.68 14.78
N LEU A 712 56.33 -21.89 14.34
CA LEU A 712 57.14 -22.80 15.16
C LEU A 712 58.53 -22.16 15.35
N ARG A 713 58.93 -21.94 16.62
CA ARG A 713 60.30 -21.49 16.95
C ARG A 713 61.29 -22.44 16.27
N SER A 714 62.07 -21.92 15.32
CA SER A 714 63.25 -22.60 14.78
C SER A 714 64.25 -22.78 15.92
N ALA A 715 64.30 -23.99 16.48
CA ALA A 715 65.37 -24.36 17.41
C ALA A 715 66.70 -24.24 16.67
N SER A 716 67.51 -23.26 17.06
CA SER A 716 68.90 -23.15 16.60
C SER A 716 69.61 -24.45 16.96
N LEU A 717 69.93 -25.26 15.95
CA LEU A 717 70.98 -26.27 16.04
C LEU A 717 72.31 -25.53 16.12
N SER A 718 72.65 -25.04 17.31
CA SER A 718 74.02 -24.68 17.66
C SER A 718 74.82 -25.97 17.73
N GLY A 719 75.67 -26.19 16.71
CA GLY A 719 76.68 -27.23 16.70
C GLY A 719 77.54 -27.17 17.97
N ARG A 720 77.74 -28.35 18.56
CA ARG A 720 78.79 -28.63 19.53
C ARG A 720 80.09 -29.01 18.77
N PRO A 721 81.24 -28.91 19.45
CA PRO A 721 82.48 -28.27 18.97
C PRO A 721 83.24 -29.03 17.89
#